data_AF-A0A931Z6P7-F1
#
_entry.id   AF-A0A931Z6P7-F1
#
_cell.length_a   1.000
_cell.length_b   1.000
_cell.length_c   1.000
_cell.angle_alpha   90.00
_cell.angle_beta   90.00
_cell.angle_gamma   90.00
#
_symmetry.space_group_name_H-M   'P 1'
#
loop_
_entity.id
_entity.type
_entity.pdbx_description
1 polymer ?
#
loop_
_entity_poly.entity_id
_entity_poly.type
_entity_poly.pdbx_seq_one_letter_code
_entity_poly.pdbx_strand_id
1 'polypeptide(L)'
;MHGQTGEQFPEEPLTTAAAILSLPSDEAGTRRPVVVTGVVTAAEADWRGQFFVQDETGGIFVENIGRPAPAPGDRVMVRGVSHPGAFAPIISAPQWRKLGTAPLPDPKPALIENLEAGVEDGQRVEIAGVVRTAHGEETRLVVDLAVAGYRVQVYSPLPGDLSPASLVAARVLVRGTAATHYNTALRHLTAVAVYVPRPEDFIVVQPEQADPFAQPVLPAASVAQYRRGGGLDQRVHVRGTVTWQRPGEQLFIQDASGGIRIESRQADAYRDGEIVDAVGFIDYRNRLPLLCDGVLRRSGKAPARMQAKTIPFQEIMVGKHHGELIRLRGLVVDHAIRPAEGRDGQSHGYMSTWLLQSPDATFLVEYEGAGNSPAFDLVPVGSTVEAEGVCVSTVDTTIGDSAPPVRLLSLKILLRSPSGLTVLAKPSWFTPARLRTGIGLSILGLIISGIWLRTVARKNAALKQLIRERAQAQSELQEAHDTLEQKVEERSRQLQVEMTARKTAKVQFKAVLAERTRLARDLHDTLEQMLTGIALHLDASAKLAGRDPAVSGQHLQKARNWLHQSQVDLRRSIWDLRSRELEQFDLASALRHTAEQLVSDSGAEMEFHPAGEPRSLPEVVEENILRIGQEALTNIAKHAHATKLGITLDFQPQEVVLRITDNGVGFDPAALLHPETGHYGLIGMSERAKRMNSKLIIDSQPGQGTRLTVHVPLGHAALPLVETKTPAPLT
;
A
#
# COMPACT_ATOMS: atom_id res chain seq x y z
N MET A 1 -33.50 -96.55 -10.77
CA MET A 1 -34.00 -96.51 -12.16
C MET A 1 -33.13 -95.53 -12.95
N HIS A 2 -32.91 -95.86 -14.22
CA HIS A 2 -31.81 -95.44 -15.09
C HIS A 2 -31.47 -93.95 -15.16
N GLY A 3 -30.17 -93.67 -15.22
CA GLY A 3 -29.57 -92.46 -15.78
C GLY A 3 -28.18 -92.82 -16.28
N GLN A 4 -28.07 -93.16 -17.56
CA GLN A 4 -26.85 -93.55 -18.25
C GLN A 4 -25.77 -92.47 -18.09
N THR A 5 -24.60 -92.85 -17.57
CA THR A 5 -23.35 -92.16 -17.86
C THR A 5 -23.08 -92.37 -19.35
N GLY A 6 -23.49 -91.40 -20.16
CA GLY A 6 -23.09 -91.35 -21.56
C GLY A 6 -21.58 -91.27 -21.60
N GLU A 7 -20.94 -92.37 -22.03
CA GLU A 7 -19.66 -92.30 -22.71
C GLU A 7 -19.85 -91.31 -23.86
N GLN A 8 -19.38 -90.08 -23.67
CA GLN A 8 -19.18 -89.17 -24.78
C GLN A 8 -18.21 -89.88 -25.73
N PHE A 9 -18.71 -90.19 -26.93
CA PHE A 9 -17.89 -90.59 -28.06
C PHE A 9 -16.66 -89.67 -28.10
N PRO A 10 -15.42 -90.19 -28.26
CA PRO A 10 -14.28 -89.32 -28.47
C PRO A 10 -14.62 -88.45 -29.68
N GLU A 11 -14.79 -87.14 -29.48
CA GLU A 11 -15.04 -86.21 -30.57
C GLU A 11 -13.98 -86.47 -31.65
N GLU A 12 -14.43 -86.53 -32.92
CA GLU A 12 -13.52 -86.75 -34.03
C GLU A 12 -12.37 -85.73 -33.94
N PRO A 13 -11.12 -86.19 -34.07
CA PRO A 13 -9.99 -85.30 -33.91
C PRO A 13 -10.01 -84.22 -35.00
N LEU A 14 -9.64 -82.99 -34.64
CA LEU A 14 -9.44 -81.94 -35.63
C LEU A 14 -8.22 -82.31 -36.48
N THR A 15 -8.40 -82.35 -37.80
CA THR A 15 -7.39 -82.89 -38.73
C THR A 15 -6.65 -81.83 -39.53
N THR A 16 -7.12 -80.57 -39.50
CA THR A 16 -6.53 -79.46 -40.26
C THR A 16 -6.13 -78.30 -39.36
N ALA A 17 -5.10 -77.56 -39.75
CA ALA A 17 -4.64 -76.37 -39.06
C ALA A 17 -5.75 -75.30 -38.98
N ALA A 18 -6.46 -75.06 -40.09
CA ALA A 18 -7.55 -74.09 -40.12
C ALA A 18 -8.70 -74.43 -39.16
N ALA A 19 -9.05 -75.72 -39.01
CA ALA A 19 -10.09 -76.13 -38.06
C ALA A 19 -9.70 -75.82 -36.61
N ILE A 20 -8.42 -75.99 -36.26
CA ILE A 20 -7.93 -75.68 -34.92
C ILE A 20 -7.88 -74.16 -34.70
N LEU A 21 -7.39 -73.39 -35.68
CA LEU A 21 -7.32 -71.93 -35.61
C LEU A 21 -8.70 -71.26 -35.56
N SER A 22 -9.73 -71.91 -36.10
CA SER A 22 -11.11 -71.40 -36.08
C SER A 22 -11.79 -71.53 -34.70
N LEU A 23 -11.18 -72.24 -33.75
CA LEU A 23 -11.76 -72.43 -32.41
C LEU A 23 -11.75 -71.11 -31.62
N PRO A 24 -12.90 -70.72 -31.03
CA PRO A 24 -12.93 -69.73 -29.97
C PRO A 24 -12.00 -70.11 -28.80
N SER A 25 -11.49 -69.12 -28.05
CA SER A 25 -10.50 -69.36 -26.99
C SER A 25 -11.00 -70.30 -25.87
N ASP A 26 -12.29 -70.26 -25.55
CA ASP A 26 -12.92 -71.14 -24.57
C ASP A 26 -13.04 -72.57 -25.09
N GLU A 27 -13.44 -72.75 -26.35
CA GLU A 27 -13.47 -74.06 -27.01
C GLU A 27 -12.07 -74.66 -27.19
N ALA A 28 -11.08 -73.86 -27.57
CA ALA A 28 -9.69 -74.30 -27.65
C ALA A 28 -9.15 -74.75 -26.27
N GLY A 29 -9.71 -74.23 -25.18
CA GLY A 29 -9.40 -74.62 -23.79
C GLY A 29 -9.94 -75.99 -23.38
N THR A 30 -10.89 -76.55 -24.13
CA THR A 30 -11.49 -77.87 -23.84
C THR A 30 -10.58 -79.06 -24.20
N ARG A 31 -9.39 -78.81 -24.76
CA ARG A 31 -8.37 -79.82 -25.09
C ARG A 31 -8.88 -80.90 -26.06
N ARG A 32 -9.57 -80.47 -27.12
CA ARG A 32 -10.08 -81.36 -28.18
C ARG A 32 -8.92 -82.14 -28.81
N PRO A 33 -9.07 -83.44 -29.10
CA PRO A 33 -8.05 -84.21 -29.80
C PRO A 33 -7.71 -83.60 -31.17
N VAL A 34 -6.42 -83.53 -31.51
CA VAL A 34 -5.96 -83.04 -32.82
C VAL A 34 -5.00 -84.01 -33.47
N VAL A 35 -5.09 -84.15 -34.80
CA VAL A 35 -4.19 -84.98 -35.63
C VAL A 35 -3.92 -84.25 -36.94
N VAL A 36 -2.86 -83.45 -36.99
CA VAL A 36 -2.49 -82.66 -38.18
C VAL A 36 -1.32 -83.33 -38.90
N THR A 37 -1.37 -83.38 -40.23
CA THR A 37 -0.25 -83.83 -41.06
C THR A 37 0.17 -82.69 -41.98
N GLY A 38 1.43 -82.25 -41.87
CA GLY A 38 1.93 -81.12 -42.64
C GLY A 38 3.45 -81.10 -42.75
N VAL A 39 3.97 -80.02 -43.34
CA VAL A 39 5.40 -79.77 -43.50
C VAL A 39 5.85 -78.77 -42.45
N VAL A 40 6.98 -79.04 -41.80
CA VAL A 40 7.57 -78.13 -40.82
C VAL A 40 8.15 -76.93 -41.57
N THR A 41 7.70 -75.72 -41.24
CA THR A 41 8.09 -74.50 -41.95
C THR A 41 9.11 -73.66 -41.19
N ALA A 42 9.08 -73.70 -39.86
CA ALA A 42 10.07 -73.06 -38.99
C ALA A 42 10.27 -73.85 -37.70
N ALA A 43 11.53 -73.99 -37.29
CA ALA A 43 11.95 -74.61 -36.04
C ALA A 43 13.33 -74.07 -35.67
N GLU A 44 13.41 -73.23 -34.64
CA GLU A 44 14.66 -72.62 -34.21
C GLU A 44 15.29 -73.38 -33.04
N ALA A 45 16.61 -73.32 -32.92
CA ALA A 45 17.34 -74.01 -31.84
C ALA A 45 17.01 -73.45 -30.44
N ASP A 46 16.71 -72.15 -30.34
CA ASP A 46 16.37 -71.45 -29.10
C ASP A 46 14.89 -71.63 -28.68
N TRP A 47 14.05 -72.24 -29.52
CA TRP A 47 12.62 -72.47 -29.24
C TRP A 47 12.34 -73.69 -28.35
N ARG A 48 13.37 -74.31 -27.76
CA ARG A 48 13.25 -75.44 -26.81
C ARG A 48 12.38 -76.59 -27.33
N GLY A 49 12.41 -76.83 -28.64
CA GLY A 49 11.67 -77.91 -29.29
C GLY A 49 10.38 -77.51 -29.97
N GLN A 50 9.89 -76.29 -29.78
CA GLN A 50 8.68 -75.79 -30.43
C GLN A 50 8.93 -75.56 -31.93
N PHE A 51 7.88 -75.63 -32.76
CA PHE A 51 7.97 -75.48 -34.21
C PHE A 51 6.62 -75.12 -34.83
N PHE A 52 6.66 -74.66 -36.08
CA PHE A 52 5.48 -74.47 -36.93
C PHE A 52 5.34 -75.62 -37.93
N VAL A 53 4.12 -76.10 -38.12
CA VAL A 53 3.75 -77.06 -39.15
C VAL A 53 2.65 -76.46 -40.02
N GLN A 54 2.76 -76.62 -41.33
CA GLN A 54 1.77 -76.11 -42.29
C GLN A 54 1.21 -77.26 -43.13
N ASP A 55 -0.12 -77.34 -43.19
CA ASP A 55 -0.86 -78.21 -44.10
C ASP A 55 -1.44 -77.41 -45.28
N GLU A 56 -2.33 -78.00 -46.06
CA GLU A 56 -2.96 -77.34 -47.22
C GLU A 56 -3.92 -76.21 -46.82
N THR A 57 -4.33 -76.15 -45.55
CA THR A 57 -5.33 -75.19 -45.04
C THR A 57 -4.71 -74.02 -44.28
N GLY A 58 -3.53 -74.19 -43.69
CA GLY A 58 -2.86 -73.15 -42.93
C GLY A 58 -1.67 -73.65 -42.11
N GLY A 59 -1.02 -72.71 -41.42
CA GLY A 59 0.09 -72.99 -40.51
C GLY A 59 -0.36 -72.98 -39.06
N ILE A 60 0.19 -73.87 -38.23
CA ILE A 60 -0.13 -73.93 -36.81
C ILE A 60 1.10 -74.13 -35.95
N PHE A 61 1.12 -73.44 -34.81
CA PHE A 61 2.17 -73.56 -33.82
C PHE A 61 2.00 -74.83 -32.98
N VAL A 62 3.12 -75.51 -32.72
CA VAL A 62 3.18 -76.74 -31.95
C VAL A 62 4.05 -76.52 -30.71
N GLU A 63 3.42 -76.59 -29.53
CA GLU A 63 4.08 -76.41 -28.23
C GLU A 63 4.77 -77.70 -27.78
N ASN A 64 5.93 -78.00 -28.38
CA ASN A 64 6.73 -79.19 -28.11
C ASN A 64 7.87 -78.92 -27.11
N ILE A 65 7.51 -78.47 -25.90
CA ILE A 65 8.46 -78.01 -24.87
C ILE A 65 9.37 -79.16 -24.39
N GLY A 66 10.68 -78.93 -24.41
CA GLY A 66 11.69 -79.80 -23.78
C GLY A 66 11.94 -81.11 -24.54
N ARG A 67 11.53 -81.18 -25.81
CA ARG A 67 11.72 -82.34 -26.70
C ARG A 67 12.41 -81.92 -27.99
N PRO A 68 13.09 -82.82 -28.71
CA PRO A 68 13.64 -82.48 -30.02
C PRO A 68 12.54 -82.02 -31.00
N ALA A 69 12.82 -80.95 -31.75
CA ALA A 69 11.99 -80.49 -32.86
C ALA A 69 12.35 -81.25 -34.16
N PRO A 70 11.40 -81.44 -35.08
CA PRO A 70 11.71 -81.80 -36.46
C PRO A 70 12.42 -80.65 -37.21
N ALA A 71 13.12 -80.95 -38.31
CA ALA A 71 13.79 -79.93 -39.11
C ALA A 71 12.83 -79.28 -40.13
N PRO A 72 13.01 -78.00 -40.50
CA PRO A 72 12.25 -77.40 -41.59
C PRO A 72 12.37 -78.20 -42.90
N GLY A 73 11.22 -78.48 -43.54
CA GLY A 73 11.10 -79.39 -44.69
C GLY A 73 10.78 -80.85 -44.34
N ASP A 74 10.79 -81.23 -43.06
CA ASP A 74 10.28 -82.53 -42.64
C ASP A 74 8.75 -82.57 -42.74
N ARG A 75 8.23 -83.65 -43.34
CA ARG A 75 6.79 -83.94 -43.31
C ARG A 75 6.47 -84.76 -42.07
N VAL A 76 5.61 -84.24 -41.20
CA VAL A 76 5.31 -84.83 -39.89
C VAL A 76 3.81 -85.03 -39.70
N MET A 77 3.46 -86.07 -38.94
CA MET A 77 2.13 -86.20 -38.33
C MET A 77 2.24 -85.82 -36.86
N VAL A 78 1.46 -84.83 -36.42
CA VAL A 78 1.42 -84.34 -35.05
C VAL A 78 0.08 -84.71 -34.44
N ARG A 79 0.11 -85.46 -33.34
CA ARG A 79 -1.05 -85.77 -32.50
C ARG A 79 -0.94 -84.97 -31.20
N GLY A 80 -2.02 -84.38 -30.73
CA GLY A 80 -2.00 -83.62 -29.47
C GLY A 80 -3.40 -83.24 -29.06
N VAL A 81 -3.51 -82.11 -28.37
CA VAL A 81 -4.80 -81.49 -28.05
C VAL A 81 -4.79 -80.00 -28.35
N SER A 82 -5.96 -79.44 -28.66
CA SER A 82 -6.13 -77.99 -28.81
C SER A 82 -5.78 -77.27 -27.51
N HIS A 83 -5.27 -76.05 -27.66
CA HIS A 83 -5.02 -75.15 -26.54
C HIS A 83 -5.21 -73.71 -27.02
N PRO A 84 -5.74 -72.78 -26.21
CA PRO A 84 -5.99 -71.40 -26.63
C PRO A 84 -4.72 -70.63 -27.02
N GLY A 85 -3.55 -71.14 -26.64
CA GLY A 85 -2.28 -70.43 -26.79
C GLY A 85 -2.31 -69.11 -26.03
N ALA A 86 -1.43 -68.19 -26.40
CA ALA A 86 -1.40 -66.84 -25.83
C ALA A 86 -1.89 -65.75 -26.80
N PHE A 87 -2.09 -66.09 -28.08
CA PHE A 87 -2.71 -65.22 -29.08
C PHE A 87 -3.73 -66.00 -29.92
N ALA A 88 -3.27 -67.03 -30.66
CA ALA A 88 -4.11 -67.93 -31.46
C ALA A 88 -4.08 -69.37 -30.91
N PRO A 89 -5.09 -70.20 -31.23
CA PRO A 89 -5.10 -71.61 -30.86
C PRO A 89 -3.84 -72.36 -31.36
N ILE A 90 -3.31 -73.25 -30.54
CA ILE A 90 -2.09 -74.03 -30.80
C ILE A 90 -2.31 -75.52 -30.55
N ILE A 91 -1.35 -76.35 -30.95
CA ILE A 91 -1.29 -77.76 -30.56
C ILE A 91 -0.42 -77.90 -29.32
N SER A 92 -1.00 -78.40 -28.22
CA SER A 92 -0.29 -78.69 -26.96
C SER A 92 -0.17 -80.19 -26.71
N ALA A 93 0.72 -80.55 -25.78
CA ALA A 93 1.06 -81.94 -25.45
C ALA A 93 1.33 -82.83 -26.69
N PRO A 94 2.15 -82.38 -27.66
CA PRO A 94 2.28 -83.05 -28.94
C PRO A 94 3.06 -84.37 -28.83
N GLN A 95 2.64 -85.34 -29.64
CA GLN A 95 3.40 -86.51 -30.07
C GLN A 95 3.51 -86.44 -31.58
N TRP A 96 4.72 -86.33 -32.12
CA TRP A 96 4.93 -86.21 -33.55
C TRP A 96 5.76 -87.37 -34.09
N ARG A 97 5.54 -87.71 -35.37
CA ARG A 97 6.32 -88.70 -36.11
C ARG A 97 6.67 -88.18 -37.48
N LYS A 98 7.95 -88.28 -37.86
CA LYS A 98 8.40 -88.00 -39.24
C LYS A 98 7.83 -89.04 -40.20
N LEU A 99 7.18 -88.57 -41.26
CA LEU A 99 6.67 -89.39 -42.36
C LEU A 99 7.62 -89.39 -43.56
N GLY A 100 8.45 -88.35 -43.69
CA GLY A 100 9.41 -88.18 -44.77
C GLY A 100 9.91 -86.74 -44.83
N THR A 101 10.40 -86.33 -46.00
CA THR A 101 10.70 -84.94 -46.34
C THR A 101 9.79 -84.47 -47.47
N ALA A 102 9.51 -83.17 -47.52
CA ALA A 102 8.71 -82.54 -48.56
C ALA A 102 9.30 -81.16 -48.89
N PRO A 103 9.06 -80.61 -50.09
CA PRO A 103 9.35 -79.20 -50.33
C PRO A 103 8.58 -78.33 -49.34
N LEU A 104 9.17 -77.16 -48.99
CA LEU A 104 8.44 -76.16 -48.22
C LEU A 104 7.22 -75.69 -49.03
N PRO A 105 6.09 -75.38 -48.37
CA PRO A 105 4.92 -74.81 -49.05
C PRO A 105 5.29 -73.56 -49.85
N ASP A 106 4.62 -73.36 -50.99
CA ASP A 106 4.81 -72.14 -51.77
C ASP A 106 4.49 -70.91 -50.92
N PRO A 107 5.35 -69.88 -50.93
CA PRO A 107 5.16 -68.73 -50.07
C PRO A 107 4.03 -67.85 -50.61
N LYS A 108 3.15 -67.40 -49.73
CA LYS A 108 2.04 -66.51 -50.08
C LYS A 108 2.48 -65.04 -50.00
N PRO A 109 2.31 -64.20 -51.03
CA PRO A 109 2.55 -62.77 -50.92
C PRO A 109 1.69 -62.18 -49.80
N ALA A 110 2.32 -61.57 -48.80
CA ALA A 110 1.63 -61.03 -47.63
C ALA A 110 1.53 -59.51 -47.69
N LEU A 111 0.31 -59.02 -47.44
CA LEU A 111 0.06 -57.61 -47.16
C LEU A 111 0.42 -57.31 -45.71
N ILE A 112 0.95 -56.11 -45.46
CA ILE A 112 1.43 -55.75 -44.12
C ILE A 112 0.28 -55.69 -43.12
N GLU A 113 -0.89 -55.26 -43.56
CA GLU A 113 -2.11 -55.17 -42.76
C GLU A 113 -2.57 -56.56 -42.28
N ASN A 114 -2.38 -57.60 -43.10
CA ASN A 114 -2.72 -58.98 -42.73
C ASN A 114 -1.71 -59.56 -41.74
N LEU A 115 -0.44 -59.18 -41.86
CA LEU A 115 0.61 -59.58 -40.93
C LEU A 115 0.41 -58.91 -39.56
N GLU A 116 0.10 -57.61 -39.55
CA GLU A 116 -0.23 -56.87 -38.32
C GLU A 116 -1.51 -57.38 -37.65
N ALA A 117 -2.49 -57.84 -38.43
CA ALA A 117 -3.70 -58.48 -37.91
C ALA A 117 -3.47 -59.92 -37.43
N GLY A 118 -2.29 -60.51 -37.69
CA GLY A 118 -1.98 -61.91 -37.35
C GLY A 118 -2.70 -62.95 -38.20
N VAL A 119 -3.30 -62.56 -39.33
CA VAL A 119 -4.08 -63.45 -40.21
C VAL A 119 -3.18 -64.52 -40.86
N GLU A 120 -1.93 -64.17 -41.14
CA GLU A 120 -0.96 -65.07 -41.78
C GLU A 120 -0.04 -65.77 -40.77
N ASP A 121 -0.37 -65.76 -39.47
CA ASP A 121 0.43 -66.41 -38.43
C ASP A 121 0.63 -67.91 -38.72
N GLY A 122 1.86 -68.38 -38.55
CA GLY A 122 2.29 -69.75 -38.83
C GLY A 122 2.39 -70.12 -40.31
N GLN A 123 1.93 -69.26 -41.24
CA GLN A 123 2.00 -69.51 -42.67
C GLN A 123 3.32 -69.03 -43.26
N ARG A 124 3.79 -69.74 -44.29
CA ARG A 124 4.92 -69.31 -45.10
C ARG A 124 4.52 -68.18 -46.05
N VAL A 125 5.11 -67.01 -45.83
CA VAL A 125 4.81 -65.77 -46.56
C VAL A 125 6.01 -65.29 -47.38
N GLU A 126 5.73 -64.44 -48.36
CA GLU A 126 6.72 -63.67 -49.11
C GLU A 126 6.51 -62.18 -48.85
N ILE A 127 7.54 -61.48 -48.39
CA ILE A 127 7.53 -60.03 -48.17
C ILE A 127 8.75 -59.36 -48.80
N ALA A 128 8.54 -58.19 -49.39
CA ALA A 128 9.59 -57.35 -49.95
C ALA A 128 9.73 -56.07 -49.12
N GLY A 129 10.96 -55.70 -48.77
CA GLY A 129 11.20 -54.49 -47.98
C GLY A 129 12.61 -53.97 -48.10
N VAL A 130 12.89 -52.89 -47.38
CA VAL A 130 14.23 -52.30 -47.30
C VAL A 130 14.82 -52.57 -45.93
N VAL A 131 16.03 -53.14 -45.91
CA VAL A 131 16.74 -53.43 -44.68
C VAL A 131 17.12 -52.14 -43.99
N ARG A 132 16.75 -52.01 -42.71
CA ARG A 132 17.07 -50.83 -41.91
C ARG A 132 18.21 -51.09 -40.96
N THR A 133 18.24 -52.27 -40.34
CA THR A 133 19.37 -52.73 -39.56
C THR A 133 19.57 -54.21 -39.79
N ALA A 134 20.82 -54.66 -39.74
CA ALA A 134 21.18 -56.06 -39.89
C ALA A 134 22.37 -56.35 -38.98
N HIS A 135 22.26 -57.40 -38.18
CA HIS A 135 23.32 -57.85 -37.29
C HIS A 135 23.33 -59.38 -37.23
N GLY A 136 24.51 -59.95 -37.08
CA GLY A 136 24.67 -61.38 -36.86
C GLY A 136 24.57 -61.70 -35.37
N GLU A 137 23.76 -62.69 -35.04
CA GLU A 137 23.86 -63.46 -33.80
C GLU A 137 24.66 -64.75 -34.08
N GLU A 138 25.04 -65.52 -33.05
CA GLU A 138 25.96 -66.68 -33.17
C GLU A 138 25.60 -67.67 -34.28
N THR A 139 24.31 -67.80 -34.64
CA THR A 139 23.82 -68.79 -35.61
C THR A 139 22.88 -68.22 -36.68
N ARG A 140 22.55 -66.93 -36.63
CA ARG A 140 21.53 -66.32 -37.50
C ARG A 140 21.80 -64.85 -37.78
N LEU A 141 21.29 -64.39 -38.91
CA LEU A 141 21.16 -62.99 -39.27
C LEU A 141 19.81 -62.48 -38.76
N VAL A 142 19.85 -61.40 -37.98
CA VAL A 142 18.66 -60.66 -37.56
C VAL A 142 18.58 -59.37 -38.37
N VAL A 143 17.50 -59.23 -39.12
CA VAL A 143 17.26 -58.11 -40.01
C VAL A 143 15.99 -57.40 -39.59
N ASP A 144 16.08 -56.10 -39.39
CA ASP A 144 14.92 -55.23 -39.22
C ASP A 144 14.55 -54.67 -40.60
N LEU A 145 13.42 -55.14 -41.12
CA LEU A 145 12.96 -54.88 -42.48
C LEU A 145 11.82 -53.86 -42.46
N ALA A 146 11.94 -52.78 -43.23
CA ALA A 146 10.84 -51.87 -43.46
C ALA A 146 10.00 -52.33 -44.65
N VAL A 147 8.72 -52.59 -44.41
CA VAL A 147 7.73 -53.01 -45.40
C VAL A 147 6.57 -52.02 -45.37
N ALA A 148 6.43 -51.20 -46.41
CA ALA A 148 5.36 -50.19 -46.53
C ALA A 148 5.22 -49.25 -45.30
N GLY A 149 6.34 -48.95 -44.60
CA GLY A 149 6.36 -48.11 -43.41
C GLY A 149 6.29 -48.86 -42.07
N TYR A 150 6.04 -50.17 -42.06
CA TYR A 150 6.07 -51.00 -40.86
C TYR A 150 7.41 -51.72 -40.68
N ARG A 151 7.78 -52.05 -39.44
CA ARG A 151 9.00 -52.78 -39.10
C ARG A 151 8.70 -54.26 -38.84
N VAL A 152 9.28 -55.13 -39.65
CA VAL A 152 9.19 -56.59 -39.51
C VAL A 152 10.56 -57.14 -39.14
N GLN A 153 10.64 -57.94 -38.08
CA GLN A 153 11.89 -58.65 -37.75
C GLN A 153 12.00 -59.91 -38.60
N VAL A 154 13.14 -60.10 -39.26
CA VAL A 154 13.42 -61.28 -40.06
C VAL A 154 14.61 -62.01 -39.45
N TYR A 155 14.41 -63.29 -39.18
CA TYR A 155 15.43 -64.20 -38.71
C TYR A 155 15.78 -65.14 -39.86
N SER A 156 17.03 -65.15 -40.28
CA SER A 156 17.49 -65.96 -41.41
C SER A 156 18.84 -66.59 -41.09
N PRO A 157 19.12 -67.82 -41.53
CA PRO A 157 20.48 -68.35 -41.57
C PRO A 157 21.40 -67.36 -42.27
N LEU A 158 22.60 -67.15 -41.75
CA LEU A 158 23.54 -66.19 -42.32
C LEU A 158 23.86 -66.60 -43.78
N PRO A 159 23.47 -65.82 -44.80
CA PRO A 159 23.78 -66.18 -46.18
C PRO A 159 25.28 -66.13 -46.39
N GLY A 160 25.86 -67.19 -46.95
CA GLY A 160 27.30 -67.25 -47.26
C GLY A 160 27.69 -66.06 -48.13
N ASP A 161 28.81 -65.41 -47.79
CA ASP A 161 29.45 -64.27 -48.46
C ASP A 161 28.91 -62.85 -48.16
N LEU A 162 27.81 -62.70 -47.42
CA LEU A 162 27.24 -61.37 -47.13
C LEU A 162 27.58 -60.90 -45.71
N SER A 163 28.18 -59.70 -45.62
CA SER A 163 28.33 -59.02 -44.33
C SER A 163 27.00 -58.39 -43.90
N PRO A 164 26.55 -58.52 -42.63
CA PRO A 164 25.31 -57.87 -42.19
C PRO A 164 25.28 -56.36 -42.46
N ALA A 165 26.42 -55.69 -42.30
CA ALA A 165 26.54 -54.26 -42.57
C ALA A 165 26.27 -53.89 -44.04
N SER A 166 26.64 -54.75 -45.00
CA SER A 166 26.39 -54.52 -46.44
C SER A 166 24.93 -54.65 -46.85
N LEU A 167 24.10 -55.26 -46.01
CA LEU A 167 22.67 -55.40 -46.27
C LEU A 167 21.89 -54.14 -45.93
N VAL A 168 22.43 -53.24 -45.10
CA VAL A 168 21.71 -52.03 -44.67
C VAL A 168 21.37 -51.16 -45.88
N ALA A 169 20.10 -50.83 -46.02
CA ALA A 169 19.46 -50.15 -47.15
C ALA A 169 19.33 -50.94 -48.46
N ALA A 170 19.75 -52.20 -48.50
CA ALA A 170 19.40 -53.08 -49.60
C ALA A 170 17.90 -53.38 -49.59
N ARG A 171 17.30 -53.49 -50.78
CA ARG A 171 15.96 -54.03 -50.96
C ARG A 171 16.05 -55.55 -51.05
N VAL A 172 15.34 -56.24 -50.17
CA VAL A 172 15.34 -57.70 -50.06
C VAL A 172 13.93 -58.25 -50.22
N LEU A 173 13.86 -59.48 -50.72
CA LEU A 173 12.67 -60.33 -50.76
C LEU A 173 12.96 -61.51 -49.84
N VAL A 174 12.11 -61.71 -48.83
CA VAL A 174 12.29 -62.79 -47.86
C VAL A 174 11.08 -63.72 -47.87
N ARG A 175 11.37 -65.02 -47.80
CA ARG A 175 10.37 -66.10 -47.79
C ARG A 175 10.51 -66.89 -46.50
N GLY A 176 9.51 -66.84 -45.63
CA GLY A 176 9.62 -67.47 -44.32
C GLY A 176 8.30 -67.61 -43.62
N THR A 177 8.30 -68.29 -42.49
CA THR A 177 7.11 -68.46 -41.66
C THR A 177 6.86 -67.17 -40.88
N ALA A 178 5.71 -66.55 -41.09
CA ALA A 178 5.28 -65.45 -40.26
C ALA A 178 4.94 -65.97 -38.86
N ALA A 179 5.42 -65.28 -37.84
CA ALA A 179 5.09 -65.54 -36.46
C ALA A 179 4.80 -64.21 -35.76
N THR A 180 3.78 -64.20 -34.94
CA THR A 180 3.38 -63.02 -34.18
C THR A 180 4.00 -63.07 -32.78
N HIS A 181 4.71 -62.00 -32.42
CA HIS A 181 5.10 -61.76 -31.03
C HIS A 181 4.00 -60.97 -30.36
N TYR A 182 3.69 -61.31 -29.12
CA TYR A 182 2.58 -60.72 -28.37
C TYR A 182 2.97 -60.43 -26.92
N ASN A 183 2.25 -59.49 -26.31
CA ASN A 183 2.30 -59.29 -24.87
C ASN A 183 1.40 -60.32 -24.18
N THR A 184 2.00 -61.26 -23.46
CA THR A 184 1.29 -62.38 -22.81
C THR A 184 0.26 -61.94 -21.78
N ALA A 185 0.44 -60.77 -21.12
CA ALA A 185 -0.49 -60.27 -20.10
C ALA A 185 -1.73 -59.58 -20.71
N LEU A 186 -1.56 -58.94 -21.88
CA LEU A 186 -2.63 -58.19 -22.56
C LEU A 186 -3.23 -58.94 -23.76
N ARG A 187 -2.64 -60.06 -24.20
CA ARG A 187 -2.98 -60.81 -25.43
C ARG A 187 -3.04 -59.91 -26.69
N HIS A 188 -2.16 -58.92 -26.76
CA HIS A 188 -2.06 -58.01 -27.90
C HIS A 188 -0.79 -58.29 -28.71
N LEU A 189 -0.90 -58.25 -30.04
CA LEU A 189 0.24 -58.37 -30.96
C LEU A 189 1.19 -57.18 -30.75
N THR A 190 2.47 -57.48 -30.52
CA THR A 190 3.52 -56.48 -30.27
C THR A 190 4.45 -56.31 -31.46
N ALA A 191 4.71 -57.38 -32.22
CA ALA A 191 5.55 -57.34 -33.42
C ALA A 191 5.26 -58.53 -34.32
N VAL A 192 5.59 -58.39 -35.60
CA VAL A 192 5.61 -59.49 -36.57
C VAL A 192 7.06 -59.90 -36.80
N ALA A 193 7.31 -61.20 -36.69
CA ALA A 193 8.56 -61.84 -37.06
C ALA A 193 8.37 -62.74 -38.28
N VAL A 194 9.41 -62.90 -39.09
CA VAL A 194 9.46 -63.87 -40.19
C VAL A 194 10.71 -64.73 -40.04
N TYR A 195 10.50 -66.03 -39.88
CA TYR A 195 11.56 -67.03 -39.73
C TYR A 195 11.83 -67.68 -41.08
N VAL A 196 12.98 -67.37 -41.66
CA VAL A 196 13.42 -67.84 -42.97
C VAL A 196 14.20 -69.13 -42.75
N PRO A 197 13.71 -70.30 -43.18
CA PRO A 197 14.34 -71.58 -42.84
C PRO A 197 15.61 -71.87 -43.63
N ARG A 198 15.82 -71.22 -44.79
CA ARG A 198 16.92 -71.50 -45.70
C ARG A 198 17.62 -70.21 -46.17
N PRO A 199 18.95 -70.19 -46.32
CA PRO A 199 19.65 -69.01 -46.81
C PRO A 199 19.16 -68.54 -48.19
N GLU A 200 18.79 -69.46 -49.10
CA GLU A 200 18.30 -69.12 -50.45
C GLU A 200 16.96 -68.38 -50.47
N ASP A 201 16.22 -68.42 -49.37
CA ASP A 201 14.94 -67.72 -49.21
C ASP A 201 15.12 -66.26 -48.75
N PHE A 202 16.35 -65.82 -48.53
CA PHE A 202 16.73 -64.42 -48.30
C PHE A 202 17.38 -63.86 -49.57
N ILE A 203 16.60 -63.14 -50.37
CA ILE A 203 17.02 -62.71 -51.72
C ILE A 203 17.28 -61.21 -51.71
N VAL A 204 18.50 -60.80 -52.05
CA VAL A 204 18.82 -59.38 -52.29
C VAL A 204 18.35 -59.00 -53.69
N VAL A 205 17.27 -58.22 -53.77
CA VAL A 205 16.67 -57.77 -55.04
C VAL A 205 17.45 -56.58 -55.60
N GLN A 206 17.82 -55.65 -54.73
CA GLN A 206 18.58 -54.46 -55.09
C GLN A 206 19.59 -54.15 -53.98
N PRO A 207 20.91 -54.26 -54.23
CA PRO A 207 21.92 -53.87 -53.25
C PRO A 207 21.95 -52.35 -53.06
N GLU A 208 22.45 -51.92 -51.91
CA GLU A 208 22.70 -50.50 -51.62
C GLU A 208 23.84 -49.93 -52.49
N GLN A 209 23.81 -48.62 -52.73
CA GLN A 209 24.92 -47.93 -53.40
C GLN A 209 26.23 -48.04 -52.60
N ALA A 210 27.37 -48.16 -53.30
CA ALA A 210 28.68 -48.31 -52.66
C ALA A 210 29.05 -47.14 -51.72
N ASP A 211 28.67 -45.90 -52.08
CA ASP A 211 28.74 -44.74 -51.18
C ASP A 211 27.34 -44.13 -51.01
N PRO A 212 26.70 -44.26 -49.83
CA PRO A 212 25.38 -43.68 -49.58
C PRO A 212 25.38 -42.14 -49.67
N PHE A 213 26.54 -41.49 -49.52
CA PHE A 213 26.70 -40.05 -49.60
C PHE A 213 26.93 -39.53 -51.03
N ALA A 214 27.05 -40.40 -52.03
CA ALA A 214 27.19 -40.00 -53.43
C ALA A 214 25.88 -39.40 -54.00
N GLN A 215 24.76 -39.60 -53.31
CA GLN A 215 23.47 -39.04 -53.70
C GLN A 215 23.46 -37.50 -53.61
N PRO A 216 22.68 -36.80 -54.44
CA PRO A 216 22.55 -35.35 -54.35
C PRO A 216 22.06 -34.88 -52.98
N VAL A 217 22.70 -33.85 -52.43
CA VAL A 217 22.29 -33.20 -51.19
C VAL A 217 20.94 -32.51 -51.39
N LEU A 218 19.96 -32.86 -50.57
CA LEU A 218 18.66 -32.19 -50.50
C LEU A 218 18.67 -31.09 -49.42
N PRO A 219 18.00 -29.96 -49.68
CA PRO A 219 17.70 -29.00 -48.64
C PRO A 219 16.83 -29.63 -47.54
N ALA A 220 17.12 -29.31 -46.27
CA ALA A 220 16.41 -29.84 -45.11
C ALA A 220 14.88 -29.66 -45.21
N ALA A 221 14.42 -28.49 -45.67
CA ALA A 221 12.99 -28.20 -45.85
C ALA A 221 12.33 -28.97 -47.00
N SER A 222 13.13 -29.53 -47.93
CA SER A 222 12.65 -30.27 -49.10
C SER A 222 12.62 -31.78 -48.90
N VAL A 223 13.09 -32.29 -47.76
CA VAL A 223 13.11 -33.73 -47.47
C VAL A 223 11.74 -34.38 -47.59
N ALA A 224 10.70 -33.69 -47.09
CA ALA A 224 9.31 -34.16 -47.10
C ALA A 224 8.49 -33.65 -48.29
N GLN A 225 9.09 -32.87 -49.19
CA GLN A 225 8.38 -32.39 -50.38
C GLN A 225 8.22 -33.52 -51.40
N TYR A 226 7.12 -33.48 -52.15
CA TYR A 226 6.87 -34.47 -53.20
C TYR A 226 8.02 -34.49 -54.21
N ARG A 227 8.54 -35.69 -54.47
CA ARG A 227 9.55 -35.94 -55.50
C ARG A 227 9.13 -37.17 -56.28
N ARG A 228 9.15 -37.04 -57.60
CA ARG A 228 8.84 -38.17 -58.49
C ARG A 228 9.87 -39.29 -58.27
N GLY A 229 9.41 -40.47 -57.90
CA GLY A 229 10.27 -41.62 -57.59
C GLY A 229 10.93 -41.59 -56.20
N GLY A 230 10.62 -40.59 -55.36
CA GLY A 230 10.99 -40.57 -53.95
C GLY A 230 9.94 -41.27 -53.10
N GLY A 231 10.37 -41.96 -52.05
CA GLY A 231 9.47 -42.66 -51.11
C GLY A 231 10.12 -42.91 -49.75
N LEU A 232 9.35 -43.45 -48.80
CA LEU A 232 9.80 -43.81 -47.44
C LEU A 232 10.90 -44.88 -47.42
N ASP A 233 10.98 -45.66 -48.51
CA ASP A 233 11.94 -46.74 -48.71
C ASP A 233 13.29 -46.24 -49.24
N GLN A 234 13.42 -44.96 -49.59
CA GLN A 234 14.64 -44.42 -50.16
C GLN A 234 15.41 -43.61 -49.13
N ARG A 235 16.73 -43.84 -49.06
CA ARG A 235 17.63 -42.94 -48.36
C ARG A 235 17.68 -41.58 -49.02
N VAL A 236 17.84 -40.55 -48.20
CA VAL A 236 18.07 -39.18 -48.64
C VAL A 236 19.32 -38.64 -47.99
N HIS A 237 20.04 -37.82 -48.73
CA HIS A 237 21.25 -37.15 -48.28
C HIS A 237 20.93 -35.69 -47.96
N VAL A 238 21.23 -35.26 -46.74
CA VAL A 238 21.12 -33.87 -46.30
C VAL A 238 22.45 -33.41 -45.74
N ARG A 239 22.73 -32.11 -45.87
CA ARG A 239 23.93 -31.47 -45.31
C ARG A 239 23.50 -30.26 -44.51
N GLY A 240 24.00 -30.16 -43.28
CA GLY A 240 23.64 -29.05 -42.41
C GLY A 240 24.62 -28.87 -41.26
N THR A 241 24.45 -27.77 -40.56
CA THR A 241 25.18 -27.44 -39.33
C THR A 241 24.46 -28.05 -38.13
N VAL A 242 25.17 -28.78 -37.28
CA VAL A 242 24.63 -29.34 -36.05
C VAL A 242 24.21 -28.21 -35.11
N THR A 243 22.95 -28.22 -34.69
CA THR A 243 22.38 -27.23 -33.76
C THR A 243 22.10 -27.84 -32.38
N TRP A 244 21.81 -29.14 -32.30
CA TRP A 244 21.62 -29.85 -31.03
C TRP A 244 21.85 -31.34 -31.22
N GLN A 245 22.33 -32.05 -30.19
CA GLN A 245 22.53 -33.50 -30.26
C GLN A 245 22.34 -34.17 -28.91
N ARG A 246 21.83 -35.40 -28.96
CA ARG A 246 22.06 -36.44 -27.96
C ARG A 246 22.73 -37.66 -28.63
N PRO A 247 24.03 -37.92 -28.37
CA PRO A 247 24.79 -38.98 -29.05
C PRO A 247 24.14 -40.36 -28.93
N GLY A 248 24.12 -41.14 -30.02
CA GLY A 248 23.49 -42.46 -30.05
C GLY A 248 21.96 -42.49 -30.10
N GLU A 249 21.30 -41.32 -30.03
CA GLU A 249 19.85 -41.19 -30.14
C GLU A 249 19.43 -40.33 -31.33
N GLN A 250 19.79 -39.05 -31.31
CA GLN A 250 19.31 -38.07 -32.29
C GLN A 250 20.16 -36.81 -32.34
N LEU A 251 20.11 -36.12 -33.47
CA LEU A 251 20.63 -34.76 -33.63
C LEU A 251 19.70 -33.92 -34.48
N PHE A 252 19.85 -32.61 -34.37
CA PHE A 252 19.25 -31.63 -35.25
C PHE A 252 20.36 -30.97 -36.06
N ILE A 253 20.12 -30.89 -37.37
CA ILE A 253 20.95 -30.11 -38.28
C ILE A 253 20.10 -29.04 -38.93
N GLN A 254 20.75 -27.95 -39.33
CA GLN A 254 20.10 -26.85 -40.02
C GLN A 254 20.93 -26.38 -41.20
N ASP A 255 20.27 -26.09 -42.31
CA ASP A 255 20.85 -25.45 -43.48
C ASP A 255 20.18 -24.08 -43.74
N ALA A 256 20.41 -23.50 -44.92
CA ALA A 256 19.79 -22.23 -45.30
C ALA A 256 18.26 -22.33 -45.50
N SER A 257 17.74 -23.53 -45.79
CA SER A 257 16.32 -23.79 -46.05
C SER A 257 15.51 -24.05 -44.79
N GLY A 258 16.09 -24.72 -43.79
CA GLY A 258 15.38 -25.11 -42.57
C GLY A 258 16.17 -26.10 -41.71
N GLY A 259 15.51 -26.63 -40.69
CA GLY A 259 16.06 -27.62 -39.77
C GLY A 259 15.46 -29.00 -39.99
N ILE A 260 16.21 -30.05 -39.67
CA ILE A 260 15.71 -31.42 -39.70
C ILE A 260 16.26 -32.24 -38.54
N ARG A 261 15.40 -33.08 -37.98
CA ARG A 261 15.75 -34.09 -36.98
C ARG A 261 16.30 -35.34 -37.66
N ILE A 262 17.39 -35.86 -37.13
CA ILE A 262 17.99 -37.13 -37.56
C ILE A 262 18.10 -38.04 -36.35
N GLU A 263 17.52 -39.23 -36.41
CA GLU A 263 17.69 -40.31 -35.45
C GLU A 263 18.81 -41.23 -35.91
N SER A 264 19.82 -41.40 -35.06
CA SER A 264 21.00 -42.19 -35.39
C SER A 264 21.46 -42.96 -34.16
N ARG A 265 21.90 -44.21 -34.38
CA ARG A 265 22.52 -45.04 -33.34
C ARG A 265 24.03 -44.79 -33.20
N GLN A 266 24.63 -43.96 -34.07
CA GLN A 266 26.05 -43.63 -33.96
C GLN A 266 26.31 -42.81 -32.70
N ALA A 267 27.27 -43.27 -31.89
CA ALA A 267 27.64 -42.63 -30.62
C ALA A 267 28.61 -41.44 -30.80
N ASP A 268 29.00 -41.13 -32.05
CA ASP A 268 29.86 -39.99 -32.34
C ASP A 268 29.24 -38.68 -31.84
N ALA A 269 29.99 -37.96 -31.02
CA ALA A 269 29.62 -36.61 -30.60
C ALA A 269 30.09 -35.60 -31.67
N TYR A 270 29.15 -34.75 -32.09
CA TYR A 270 29.35 -33.61 -32.97
C TYR A 270 29.21 -32.33 -32.16
N ARG A 271 30.03 -31.32 -32.48
CA ARG A 271 29.98 -30.04 -31.78
C ARG A 271 28.91 -29.14 -32.39
N ASP A 272 28.31 -28.27 -31.58
CA ASP A 272 27.47 -27.18 -32.08
C ASP A 272 28.26 -26.35 -33.11
N GLY A 273 27.67 -26.10 -34.27
CA GLY A 273 28.33 -25.43 -35.39
C GLY A 273 29.11 -26.33 -36.34
N GLU A 274 29.27 -27.63 -36.09
CA GLU A 274 29.94 -28.56 -37.00
C GLU A 274 29.05 -28.87 -38.22
N ILE A 275 29.62 -28.98 -39.43
CA ILE A 275 28.86 -29.43 -40.60
C ILE A 275 28.95 -30.95 -40.70
N VAL A 276 27.78 -31.56 -40.90
CA VAL A 276 27.65 -33.00 -41.13
C VAL A 276 26.85 -33.27 -42.40
N ASP A 277 27.31 -34.27 -43.13
CA ASP A 277 26.48 -34.99 -44.09
C ASP A 277 25.71 -36.08 -43.33
N ALA A 278 24.41 -36.19 -43.58
CA ALA A 278 23.57 -37.23 -43.00
C ALA A 278 22.80 -37.93 -44.12
N VAL A 279 22.84 -39.26 -44.10
CA VAL A 279 22.04 -40.10 -45.00
C VAL A 279 21.14 -40.98 -44.16
N GLY A 280 19.83 -40.91 -44.40
CA GLY A 280 18.85 -41.69 -43.65
C GLY A 280 17.56 -41.84 -44.43
N PHE A 281 16.60 -42.55 -43.87
CA PHE A 281 15.30 -42.75 -44.49
C PHE A 281 14.29 -41.74 -43.97
N ILE A 282 13.37 -41.31 -44.83
CA ILE A 282 12.30 -40.41 -44.42
C ILE A 282 11.33 -41.18 -43.51
N ASP A 283 10.97 -40.55 -42.40
CA ASP A 283 9.93 -41.01 -41.49
C ASP A 283 9.13 -39.80 -40.98
N TYR A 284 7.96 -40.04 -40.40
CA TYR A 284 7.07 -39.01 -39.89
C TYR A 284 6.70 -39.30 -38.44
N ARG A 285 7.25 -38.51 -37.51
CA ARG A 285 6.84 -38.56 -36.10
C ARG A 285 6.00 -37.35 -35.78
N ASN A 286 4.83 -37.57 -35.17
CA ASN A 286 3.86 -36.50 -34.93
C ASN A 286 3.54 -35.69 -36.21
N ARG A 287 3.52 -36.39 -37.36
CA ARG A 287 3.33 -35.83 -38.71
C ARG A 287 4.36 -34.80 -39.16
N LEU A 288 5.51 -34.73 -38.49
CA LEU A 288 6.65 -33.92 -38.90
C LEU A 288 7.78 -34.82 -39.40
N PRO A 289 8.45 -34.43 -40.49
CA PRO A 289 9.45 -35.26 -41.12
C PRO A 289 10.74 -35.33 -40.31
N LEU A 290 11.34 -36.50 -40.29
CA LEU A 290 12.67 -36.76 -39.73
C LEU A 290 13.40 -37.79 -40.59
N LEU A 291 14.71 -37.90 -40.38
CA LEU A 291 15.50 -38.99 -40.94
C LEU A 291 15.76 -40.05 -39.88
N CYS A 292 15.30 -41.27 -40.10
CA CYS A 292 15.59 -42.41 -39.24
C CYS A 292 16.73 -43.27 -39.82
N ASP A 293 17.33 -44.09 -38.95
CA ASP A 293 18.49 -44.93 -39.26
C ASP A 293 19.63 -44.13 -39.94
N GLY A 294 19.84 -42.90 -39.46
CA GLY A 294 20.77 -41.94 -40.05
C GLY A 294 22.22 -42.38 -39.89
N VAL A 295 22.97 -42.36 -40.98
CA VAL A 295 24.42 -42.50 -41.03
C VAL A 295 25.01 -41.11 -41.25
N LEU A 296 25.93 -40.72 -40.37
CA LEU A 296 26.51 -39.39 -40.31
C LEU A 296 27.98 -39.43 -40.72
N ARG A 297 28.42 -38.37 -41.37
CA ARG A 297 29.82 -38.14 -41.74
C ARG A 297 30.16 -36.67 -41.57
N ARG A 298 31.31 -36.39 -40.95
CA ARG A 298 31.84 -35.01 -40.83
C ARG A 298 32.13 -34.45 -42.23
N SER A 299 31.64 -33.24 -42.51
CA SER A 299 31.74 -32.62 -43.83
C SER A 299 32.32 -31.21 -43.71
N GLY A 300 33.66 -31.10 -43.62
CA GLY A 300 34.38 -29.83 -43.64
C GLY A 300 34.40 -29.03 -42.32
N LYS A 301 35.07 -27.87 -42.34
CA LYS A 301 35.26 -26.99 -41.16
C LYS A 301 34.00 -26.15 -40.89
N ALA A 302 33.64 -26.09 -39.60
CA ALA A 302 32.50 -25.37 -39.04
C ALA A 302 32.30 -23.95 -39.61
N PRO A 303 31.10 -23.59 -40.10
CA PRO A 303 30.76 -22.21 -40.42
C PRO A 303 30.72 -21.38 -39.14
N ALA A 304 30.75 -20.06 -39.30
CA ALA A 304 30.51 -19.12 -38.21
C ALA A 304 29.23 -19.51 -37.45
N ARG A 305 29.25 -19.37 -36.12
CA ARG A 305 28.16 -19.74 -35.20
C ARG A 305 26.79 -19.35 -35.79
N MET A 306 25.93 -20.35 -36.01
CA MET A 306 24.61 -20.13 -36.56
C MET A 306 23.80 -19.22 -35.63
N GLN A 307 23.24 -18.15 -36.22
CA GLN A 307 22.40 -17.22 -35.50
C GLN A 307 20.97 -17.73 -35.46
N ALA A 308 20.39 -17.75 -34.27
CA ALA A 308 19.00 -18.10 -34.07
C ALA A 308 18.07 -17.04 -34.70
N LYS A 309 17.03 -17.49 -35.38
CA LYS A 309 16.04 -16.61 -36.01
C LYS A 309 15.00 -16.15 -34.99
N THR A 310 14.65 -14.86 -34.99
CA THR A 310 13.48 -14.36 -34.26
C THR A 310 12.27 -14.53 -35.17
N ILE A 311 11.36 -15.43 -34.80
CA ILE A 311 10.20 -15.81 -35.61
C ILE A 311 8.91 -15.42 -34.86
N PRO A 312 7.87 -14.90 -35.55
CA PRO A 312 6.57 -14.67 -34.93
C PRO A 312 5.91 -15.99 -34.52
N PHE A 313 5.27 -16.01 -33.35
CA PHE A 313 4.68 -17.23 -32.79
C PHE A 313 3.60 -17.86 -33.69
N GLN A 314 2.89 -17.04 -34.47
CA GLN A 314 1.88 -17.49 -35.44
C GLN A 314 2.44 -18.47 -36.49
N GLU A 315 3.70 -18.34 -36.89
CA GLU A 315 4.32 -19.29 -37.83
C GLU A 315 4.61 -20.64 -37.17
N ILE A 316 4.97 -20.63 -35.88
CA ILE A 316 5.20 -21.84 -35.09
C ILE A 316 3.86 -22.58 -34.86
N MET A 317 2.77 -21.85 -34.68
CA MET A 317 1.42 -22.40 -34.47
C MET A 317 0.92 -23.28 -35.62
N VAL A 318 1.39 -23.03 -36.84
CA VAL A 318 1.08 -23.83 -38.03
C VAL A 318 2.16 -24.88 -38.34
N GLY A 319 3.07 -25.14 -37.41
CA GLY A 319 4.11 -26.18 -37.52
C GLY A 319 5.35 -25.78 -38.31
N LYS A 320 5.51 -24.50 -38.72
CA LYS A 320 6.74 -24.05 -39.36
C LYS A 320 7.91 -24.00 -38.36
N HIS A 321 9.13 -24.00 -38.89
CA HIS A 321 10.37 -23.90 -38.14
C HIS A 321 10.66 -25.06 -37.18
N HIS A 322 9.98 -26.21 -37.34
CA HIS A 322 10.37 -27.43 -36.64
C HIS A 322 11.83 -27.79 -36.96
N GLY A 323 12.62 -28.09 -35.93
CA GLY A 323 14.05 -28.40 -36.03
C GLY A 323 14.95 -27.18 -36.29
N GLU A 324 14.41 -25.97 -36.43
CA GLU A 324 15.21 -24.76 -36.60
C GLU A 324 15.62 -24.15 -35.26
N LEU A 325 16.80 -23.52 -35.26
CA LEU A 325 17.32 -22.70 -34.18
C LEU A 325 16.60 -21.34 -34.15
N ILE A 326 15.82 -21.11 -33.09
CA ILE A 326 14.97 -19.91 -32.93
C ILE A 326 15.24 -19.18 -31.62
N ARG A 327 14.80 -17.92 -31.54
CA ARG A 327 14.67 -17.16 -30.29
C ARG A 327 13.21 -16.91 -29.96
N LEU A 328 12.80 -17.26 -28.75
CA LEU A 328 11.45 -17.00 -28.27
C LEU A 328 11.46 -16.41 -26.86
N ARG A 329 10.62 -15.41 -26.64
CA ARG A 329 10.46 -14.73 -25.34
C ARG A 329 9.28 -15.30 -24.57
N GLY A 330 9.43 -15.38 -23.26
CA GLY A 330 8.35 -15.81 -22.37
C GLY A 330 8.59 -15.43 -20.92
N LEU A 331 7.51 -15.37 -20.15
CA LEU A 331 7.53 -15.27 -18.70
C LEU A 331 7.74 -16.67 -18.11
N VAL A 332 8.71 -16.84 -17.21
CA VAL A 332 8.92 -18.10 -16.49
C VAL A 332 7.77 -18.30 -15.50
N VAL A 333 6.91 -19.28 -15.76
CA VAL A 333 5.79 -19.66 -14.88
C VAL A 333 6.25 -20.65 -13.84
N ASP A 334 7.06 -21.62 -14.25
CA ASP A 334 7.58 -22.66 -13.38
C ASP A 334 8.88 -23.24 -13.92
N HIS A 335 9.60 -23.99 -13.09
CA HIS A 335 10.76 -24.76 -13.50
C HIS A 335 10.85 -26.06 -12.69
N ALA A 336 11.42 -27.09 -13.30
CA ALA A 336 11.68 -28.36 -12.66
C ALA A 336 13.05 -28.90 -13.10
N ILE A 337 13.71 -29.61 -12.19
CA ILE A 337 14.94 -30.33 -12.47
C ILE A 337 14.68 -31.79 -12.12
N ARG A 338 14.96 -32.68 -13.07
CA ARG A 338 14.87 -34.13 -12.88
C ARG A 338 16.16 -34.79 -13.33
N PRO A 339 16.52 -35.97 -12.81
CA PRO A 339 17.61 -36.75 -13.39
C PRO A 339 17.32 -37.05 -14.88
N ALA A 340 18.33 -36.92 -15.73
CA ALA A 340 18.23 -37.31 -17.13
C ALA A 340 18.42 -38.83 -17.23
N GLU A 341 17.36 -39.55 -17.59
CA GLU A 341 17.42 -41.00 -17.81
C GLU A 341 18.09 -41.31 -19.15
N GLY A 342 19.18 -42.08 -19.10
CA GLY A 342 19.80 -42.68 -20.27
C GLY A 342 19.03 -43.90 -20.77
N ARG A 343 19.38 -44.38 -21.97
CA ARG A 343 18.82 -45.60 -22.59
C ARG A 343 19.01 -46.88 -21.76
N ASP A 344 19.98 -46.89 -20.86
CA ASP A 344 20.30 -47.98 -19.93
C ASP A 344 19.52 -47.89 -18.60
N GLY A 345 18.62 -46.90 -18.47
CA GLY A 345 17.89 -46.62 -17.24
C GLY A 345 18.76 -46.00 -16.15
N GLN A 346 20.04 -45.72 -16.41
CA GLN A 346 20.91 -45.03 -15.48
C GLN A 346 20.87 -43.52 -15.73
N SER A 347 20.98 -42.75 -14.65
CA SER A 347 20.96 -41.29 -14.73
C SER A 347 22.38 -40.75 -15.02
N HIS A 348 22.59 -40.21 -16.21
CA HIS A 348 23.90 -39.67 -16.62
C HIS A 348 24.00 -38.13 -16.55
N GLY A 349 22.97 -37.47 -16.02
CA GLY A 349 22.95 -36.02 -15.86
C GLY A 349 21.63 -35.51 -15.29
N TYR A 350 21.31 -34.26 -15.60
CA TYR A 350 20.05 -33.63 -15.22
C TYR A 350 19.36 -33.02 -16.43
N MET A 351 18.04 -32.98 -16.37
CA MET A 351 17.16 -32.30 -17.30
C MET A 351 16.51 -31.12 -16.57
N SER A 352 16.89 -29.91 -16.94
CA SER A 352 16.24 -28.68 -16.50
C SER A 352 15.12 -28.34 -17.47
N THR A 353 13.91 -28.20 -16.97
CA THR A 353 12.72 -27.85 -17.74
C THR A 353 12.13 -26.56 -17.20
N TRP A 354 11.94 -25.54 -18.04
CA TRP A 354 11.22 -24.31 -17.70
C TRP A 354 9.90 -24.26 -18.45
N LEU A 355 8.81 -23.94 -17.73
CA LEU A 355 7.52 -23.62 -18.32
C LEU A 355 7.47 -22.11 -18.56
N LEU A 356 7.45 -21.72 -19.83
CA LEU A 356 7.38 -20.32 -20.23
C LEU A 356 5.98 -20.00 -20.78
N GLN A 357 5.52 -18.78 -20.51
CA GLN A 357 4.28 -18.24 -21.04
C GLN A 357 4.57 -17.04 -21.95
N SER A 358 4.16 -17.15 -23.20
CA SER A 358 4.06 -16.02 -24.14
C SER A 358 2.61 -15.50 -24.18
N PRO A 359 2.34 -14.35 -24.83
CA PRO A 359 0.97 -13.88 -25.04
C PRO A 359 0.07 -14.89 -25.79
N ASP A 360 0.67 -15.69 -26.68
CA ASP A 360 -0.08 -16.57 -27.58
C ASP A 360 -0.22 -18.00 -27.03
N ALA A 361 0.79 -18.53 -26.33
CA ALA A 361 0.73 -19.85 -25.69
C ALA A 361 1.81 -20.08 -24.62
N THR A 362 1.65 -21.18 -23.88
CA THR A 362 2.68 -21.76 -23.01
C THR A 362 3.53 -22.78 -23.74
N PHE A 363 4.83 -22.80 -23.47
CA PHE A 363 5.78 -23.73 -24.07
C PHE A 363 6.87 -24.13 -23.09
N LEU A 364 7.52 -25.26 -23.38
CA LEU A 364 8.59 -25.80 -22.55
C LEU A 364 9.95 -25.39 -23.11
N VAL A 365 10.90 -25.12 -22.23
CA VAL A 365 12.31 -24.99 -22.57
C VAL A 365 13.05 -26.08 -21.82
N GLU A 366 13.85 -26.88 -22.52
CA GLU A 366 14.60 -27.99 -21.92
C GLU A 366 16.09 -27.83 -22.17
N TYR A 367 16.87 -28.15 -21.14
CA TYR A 367 18.32 -28.29 -21.23
C TYR A 367 18.75 -29.57 -20.53
N GLU A 368 19.59 -30.33 -21.21
CA GLU A 368 20.22 -31.52 -20.67
C GLU A 368 21.69 -31.22 -20.37
N GLY A 369 22.06 -31.33 -19.10
CA GLY A 369 23.41 -31.05 -18.62
C GLY A 369 24.11 -32.30 -18.09
N ALA A 370 25.42 -32.38 -18.32
CA ALA A 370 26.26 -33.41 -17.72
C ALA A 370 26.60 -33.08 -16.25
N GLY A 371 26.69 -34.12 -15.40
CA GLY A 371 27.11 -34.02 -14.00
C GLY A 371 25.99 -33.85 -12.97
N ASN A 372 26.36 -33.75 -11.69
CA ASN A 372 25.41 -33.69 -10.55
C ASN A 372 25.01 -32.27 -10.14
N SER A 373 25.62 -31.23 -10.71
CA SER A 373 25.38 -29.85 -10.28
C SER A 373 24.61 -29.11 -11.39
N PRO A 374 23.33 -28.78 -11.17
CA PRO A 374 22.62 -27.91 -12.08
C PRO A 374 23.25 -26.52 -12.01
N ALA A 375 24.09 -26.17 -12.98
CA ALA A 375 24.74 -24.85 -13.05
C ALA A 375 23.73 -23.68 -13.18
N PHE A 376 22.44 -24.00 -13.31
CA PHE A 376 21.32 -23.08 -13.32
C PHE A 376 20.69 -22.96 -11.92
N ASP A 377 21.32 -22.20 -11.04
CA ASP A 377 20.64 -21.68 -9.84
C ASP A 377 19.56 -20.68 -10.27
N LEU A 378 18.43 -21.27 -10.66
CA LEU A 378 17.06 -20.77 -10.62
C LEU A 378 16.86 -19.36 -11.16
N VAL A 379 16.71 -19.27 -12.49
CA VAL A 379 15.97 -18.16 -13.09
C VAL A 379 14.65 -18.01 -12.31
N PRO A 380 14.45 -16.91 -11.55
CA PRO A 380 13.32 -16.84 -10.65
C PRO A 380 12.00 -16.92 -11.41
N VAL A 381 11.03 -17.66 -10.87
CA VAL A 381 9.65 -17.64 -11.36
C VAL A 381 9.15 -16.20 -11.41
N GLY A 382 8.54 -15.81 -12.53
CA GLY A 382 8.14 -14.46 -12.86
C GLY A 382 9.20 -13.64 -13.60
N SER A 383 10.39 -14.18 -13.88
CA SER A 383 11.36 -13.52 -14.78
C SER A 383 10.87 -13.56 -16.22
N THR A 384 11.10 -12.50 -16.98
CA THR A 384 10.98 -12.54 -18.45
C THR A 384 12.31 -13.00 -19.01
N VAL A 385 12.28 -14.04 -19.83
CA VAL A 385 13.46 -14.65 -20.45
C VAL A 385 13.33 -14.68 -21.97
N GLU A 386 14.47 -14.73 -22.65
CA GLU A 386 14.58 -15.11 -24.05
C GLU A 386 15.33 -16.43 -24.14
N ALA A 387 14.65 -17.44 -24.69
CA ALA A 387 15.19 -18.77 -24.92
C ALA A 387 15.68 -18.89 -26.36
N GLU A 388 16.96 -19.23 -26.52
CA GLU A 388 17.63 -19.53 -27.78
C GLU A 388 17.91 -21.03 -27.87
N GLY A 389 17.23 -21.73 -28.78
CA GLY A 389 17.35 -23.17 -28.91
C GLY A 389 16.61 -23.74 -30.12
N VAL A 390 16.68 -25.07 -30.27
CA VAL A 390 16.04 -25.78 -31.38
C VAL A 390 14.54 -25.96 -31.10
N CYS A 391 13.71 -25.54 -32.04
CA CYS A 391 12.27 -25.65 -31.98
C CYS A 391 11.82 -27.09 -32.21
N VAL A 392 11.07 -27.67 -31.28
CA VAL A 392 10.45 -28.98 -31.39
C VAL A 392 8.96 -28.82 -31.16
N SER A 393 8.21 -28.72 -32.24
CA SER A 393 6.76 -28.70 -32.27
C SER A 393 6.15 -30.12 -32.33
N THR A 394 4.96 -30.27 -31.76
CA THR A 394 4.05 -31.38 -32.02
C THR A 394 2.77 -30.78 -32.57
N VAL A 395 2.28 -31.29 -33.69
CA VAL A 395 1.08 -30.77 -34.36
C VAL A 395 0.02 -31.85 -34.49
N ASP A 396 -1.24 -31.45 -34.38
CA ASP A 396 -2.37 -32.24 -34.84
C ASP A 396 -2.79 -31.76 -36.22
N THR A 397 -3.20 -32.71 -37.06
CA THR A 397 -3.74 -32.47 -38.41
C THR A 397 -5.03 -33.26 -38.61
N THR A 398 -5.77 -33.55 -37.54
CA THR A 398 -7.12 -34.10 -37.64
C THR A 398 -7.94 -33.18 -38.55
N ILE A 399 -8.34 -33.71 -39.70
CA ILE A 399 -9.12 -33.00 -40.70
C ILE A 399 -10.54 -32.92 -40.15
N GLY A 400 -10.88 -31.80 -39.53
CA GLY A 400 -12.26 -31.40 -39.28
C GLY A 400 -12.65 -30.31 -40.27
N ASP A 401 -13.84 -30.42 -40.88
CA ASP A 401 -14.35 -29.53 -41.93
C ASP A 401 -14.40 -28.03 -41.58
N SER A 402 -14.06 -27.65 -40.35
CA SER A 402 -14.17 -26.27 -39.84
C SER A 402 -13.00 -25.80 -38.96
N ALA A 403 -11.88 -26.55 -38.88
CA ALA A 403 -10.70 -26.17 -38.10
C ALA A 403 -9.52 -25.78 -39.00
N PRO A 404 -8.57 -24.94 -38.53
CA PRO A 404 -7.30 -24.75 -39.24
C PRO A 404 -6.62 -26.12 -39.45
N PRO A 405 -6.03 -26.37 -40.63
CA PRO A 405 -5.56 -27.70 -41.03
C PRO A 405 -4.44 -28.26 -40.15
N VAL A 406 -3.82 -27.41 -39.33
CA VAL A 406 -2.73 -27.76 -38.41
C VAL A 406 -2.92 -27.00 -37.11
N ARG A 407 -2.92 -27.71 -35.98
CA ARG A 407 -2.97 -27.14 -34.63
C ARG A 407 -1.74 -27.57 -33.85
N LEU A 408 -0.98 -26.60 -33.32
CA LEU A 408 0.12 -26.89 -32.39
C LEU A 408 -0.43 -27.48 -31.07
N LEU A 409 -0.02 -28.69 -30.74
CA LEU A 409 -0.36 -29.39 -29.49
C LEU A 409 0.64 -29.05 -28.38
N SER A 410 1.92 -29.05 -28.72
CA SER A 410 2.99 -28.70 -27.78
C SER A 410 4.16 -28.07 -28.51
N LEU A 411 4.85 -27.18 -27.79
CA LEU A 411 6.08 -26.55 -28.22
C LEU A 411 7.14 -26.76 -27.16
N LYS A 412 8.31 -27.21 -27.60
CA LYS A 412 9.50 -27.35 -26.79
C LYS A 412 10.66 -26.64 -27.48
N ILE A 413 11.51 -25.97 -26.71
CA ILE A 413 12.77 -25.40 -27.16
C ILE A 413 13.91 -26.15 -26.48
N LEU A 414 14.76 -26.81 -27.27
CA LEU A 414 15.94 -27.51 -26.76
C LEU A 414 17.13 -26.54 -26.74
N LEU A 415 17.62 -26.20 -25.55
CA LEU A 415 18.76 -25.32 -25.38
C LEU A 415 20.06 -26.07 -25.75
N ARG A 416 20.96 -25.36 -26.44
CA ARG A 416 22.29 -25.89 -26.83
C ARG A 416 23.30 -25.82 -25.70
N SER A 417 23.16 -24.80 -24.87
CA SER A 417 24.04 -24.48 -23.76
C SER A 417 23.26 -23.72 -22.69
N PRO A 418 23.81 -23.61 -21.48
CA PRO A 418 23.12 -22.89 -20.41
C PRO A 418 22.83 -21.42 -20.75
N SER A 419 23.75 -20.79 -21.48
CA SER A 419 23.64 -19.41 -21.95
C SER A 419 22.54 -19.17 -22.99
N GLY A 420 21.90 -20.22 -23.50
CA GLY A 420 20.73 -20.08 -24.39
C GLY A 420 19.51 -19.50 -23.68
N LEU A 421 19.43 -19.56 -22.34
CA LEU A 421 18.35 -18.95 -21.58
C LEU A 421 18.83 -17.63 -20.97
N THR A 422 18.43 -16.51 -21.56
CA THR A 422 18.85 -15.18 -21.12
C THR A 422 17.74 -14.48 -20.35
N VAL A 423 18.06 -13.94 -19.17
CA VAL A 423 17.09 -13.19 -18.34
C VAL A 423 17.03 -11.75 -18.84
N LEU A 424 15.90 -11.37 -19.45
CA LEU A 424 15.64 -10.01 -19.93
C LEU A 424 15.17 -9.10 -18.78
N ALA A 425 14.34 -9.63 -17.89
CA ALA A 425 13.86 -8.91 -16.71
C ALA A 425 13.67 -9.87 -15.54
N LYS A 426 14.16 -9.47 -14.35
CA LYS A 426 13.88 -10.17 -13.08
C LYS A 426 12.41 -9.98 -12.68
N PRO A 427 11.84 -10.86 -11.83
CA PRO A 427 10.45 -10.72 -11.40
C PRO A 427 10.22 -9.36 -10.74
N SER A 428 9.04 -8.80 -10.98
CA SER A 428 8.60 -7.60 -10.26
C SER A 428 8.72 -7.83 -8.75
N TRP A 429 9.20 -6.81 -8.02
CA TRP A 429 9.28 -6.88 -6.56
C TRP A 429 7.89 -7.08 -5.93
N PHE A 430 6.81 -6.65 -6.60
CA PHE A 430 5.42 -6.86 -6.21
C PHE A 430 4.90 -8.24 -6.62
N THR A 431 5.46 -9.30 -6.03
CA THR A 431 4.88 -10.65 -6.20
C THR A 431 3.60 -10.79 -5.37
N PRO A 432 2.62 -11.63 -5.77
CA PRO A 432 1.41 -11.87 -4.97
C PRO A 432 1.72 -12.30 -3.53
N ALA A 433 2.81 -13.03 -3.31
CA ALA A 433 3.29 -13.38 -1.98
C ALA A 433 3.71 -12.15 -1.17
N ARG A 434 4.53 -11.26 -1.74
CA ARG A 434 4.98 -10.02 -1.08
C ARG A 434 3.86 -9.02 -0.86
N LEU A 435 2.89 -8.98 -1.77
CA LEU A 435 1.68 -8.16 -1.62
C LEU A 435 0.83 -8.67 -0.45
N ARG A 436 0.62 -10.00 -0.33
CA ARG A 436 -0.07 -10.59 0.83
C ARG A 436 0.63 -10.26 2.15
N THR A 437 1.97 -10.35 2.20
CA THR A 437 2.72 -9.97 3.41
C THR A 437 2.62 -8.47 3.70
N GLY A 438 2.68 -7.61 2.69
CA GLY A 438 2.55 -6.17 2.83
C GLY A 438 1.16 -5.75 3.33
N ILE A 439 0.10 -6.37 2.81
CA ILE A 439 -1.28 -6.19 3.29
C ILE A 439 -1.39 -6.65 4.75
N GLY A 440 -0.82 -7.81 5.10
CA GLY A 440 -0.80 -8.31 6.48
C GLY A 440 -0.11 -7.35 7.46
N LEU A 441 1.05 -6.82 7.10
CA LEU A 441 1.77 -5.82 7.90
C LEU A 441 0.98 -4.51 8.02
N SER A 442 0.29 -4.09 6.96
CA SER A 442 -0.55 -2.89 6.98
C SER A 442 -1.75 -3.06 7.91
N ILE A 443 -2.42 -4.22 7.88
CA ILE A 443 -3.51 -4.56 8.81
C ILE A 443 -3.00 -4.58 10.25
N LEU A 444 -1.83 -5.19 10.50
CA LEU A 444 -1.22 -5.20 11.84
C LEU A 444 -0.90 -3.78 12.33
N GLY A 445 -0.36 -2.92 11.45
CA GLY A 445 -0.12 -1.51 11.75
C GLY A 445 -1.41 -0.74 12.08
N LEU A 446 -2.50 -1.00 11.36
CA LEU A 446 -3.82 -0.42 11.65
C LEU A 446 -4.37 -0.90 13.00
N ILE A 447 -4.18 -2.17 13.36
CA ILE A 447 -4.56 -2.71 14.67
C ILE A 447 -3.77 -2.03 15.79
N ILE A 448 -2.44 -1.93 15.64
CA ILE A 448 -1.57 -1.25 16.60
C ILE A 448 -1.97 0.22 16.74
N SER A 449 -2.21 0.92 15.61
CA SER A 449 -2.70 2.30 15.58
C SER A 449 -4.05 2.43 16.29
N GLY A 450 -5.00 1.51 16.08
CA GLY A 450 -6.28 1.50 16.78
C GLY A 450 -6.15 1.28 18.28
N ILE A 451 -5.25 0.39 18.72
CA ILE A 451 -4.91 0.18 20.13
C ILE A 451 -4.25 1.45 20.72
N TRP A 452 -3.35 2.09 19.97
CA TRP A 452 -2.71 3.34 20.36
C TRP A 452 -3.72 4.48 20.50
N LEU A 453 -4.63 4.65 19.52
CA LEU A 453 -5.71 5.64 19.60
C LEU A 453 -6.59 5.39 20.82
N ARG A 454 -6.97 4.14 21.10
CA ARG A 454 -7.75 3.80 22.29
C ARG A 454 -7.01 4.10 23.59
N THR A 455 -5.72 3.78 23.67
CA THR A 455 -4.92 4.06 24.88
C THR A 455 -4.69 5.56 25.07
N VAL A 456 -4.42 6.31 24.00
CA VAL A 456 -4.33 7.78 24.03
C VAL A 456 -5.68 8.39 24.40
N ALA A 457 -6.79 7.93 23.84
CA ALA A 457 -8.13 8.41 24.20
C ALA A 457 -8.46 8.15 25.68
N ARG A 458 -8.11 6.97 26.21
CA ARG A 458 -8.23 6.65 27.65
C ARG A 458 -7.37 7.56 28.51
N LYS A 459 -6.09 7.77 28.15
CA LYS A 459 -5.20 8.69 28.87
C LYS A 459 -5.68 10.13 28.80
N ASN A 460 -6.19 10.58 27.66
CA ASN A 460 -6.76 11.92 27.49
C ASN A 460 -8.06 12.09 28.29
N ALA A 461 -8.89 11.06 28.40
CA ALA A 461 -10.08 11.08 29.25
C ALA A 461 -9.69 11.17 30.75
N ALA A 462 -8.72 10.38 31.19
CA ALA A 462 -8.18 10.43 32.55
C ALA A 462 -7.51 11.80 32.84
N LEU A 463 -6.75 12.33 31.88
CA LEU A 463 -6.13 13.65 31.99
C LEU A 463 -7.19 14.77 32.06
N LYS A 464 -8.26 14.66 31.28
CA LYS A 464 -9.41 15.59 31.37
C LYS A 464 -10.15 15.51 32.71
N GLN A 465 -10.15 14.35 33.38
CA GLN A 465 -10.66 14.23 34.74
C GLN A 465 -9.71 14.91 35.73
N LEU A 466 -8.41 14.63 35.66
CA LEU A 466 -7.41 15.27 36.51
C LEU A 466 -7.34 16.79 36.34
N ILE A 467 -7.52 17.30 35.12
CA ILE A 467 -7.61 18.74 34.86
C ILE A 467 -8.88 19.32 35.47
N ARG A 468 -10.01 18.60 35.40
CA ARG A 468 -11.26 19.05 36.05
C ARG A 468 -11.14 19.06 37.56
N GLU A 469 -10.55 18.04 38.16
CA GLU A 469 -10.26 17.99 39.60
C GLU A 469 -9.29 19.11 40.01
N ARG A 470 -8.22 19.36 39.23
CA ARG A 470 -7.32 20.50 39.50
C ARG A 470 -8.00 21.85 39.31
N ALA A 471 -8.84 22.01 38.29
CA ALA A 471 -9.57 23.25 38.06
C ALA A 471 -10.58 23.49 39.19
N GLN A 472 -11.22 22.44 39.71
CA GLN A 472 -12.13 22.53 40.84
C GLN A 472 -11.37 22.83 42.14
N ALA A 473 -10.26 22.15 42.41
CA ALA A 473 -9.39 22.47 43.54
C ALA A 473 -8.76 23.86 43.45
N GLN A 474 -8.43 24.34 42.24
CA GLN A 474 -7.96 25.70 42.02
C GLN A 474 -9.09 26.72 42.19
N SER A 475 -10.33 26.40 41.80
CA SER A 475 -11.48 27.27 42.04
C SER A 475 -11.81 27.34 43.53
N GLU A 476 -11.77 26.23 44.25
CA GLU A 476 -11.94 26.21 45.71
C GLU A 476 -10.80 26.95 46.41
N LEU A 477 -9.56 26.80 45.93
CA LEU A 477 -8.42 27.56 46.43
C LEU A 477 -8.54 29.05 46.07
N GLN A 478 -9.10 29.39 44.91
CA GLN A 478 -9.33 30.76 44.48
C GLN A 478 -10.47 31.39 45.25
N GLU A 479 -11.57 30.69 45.51
CA GLU A 479 -12.63 31.17 46.41
C GLU A 479 -12.12 31.30 47.85
N ALA A 480 -11.28 30.38 48.32
CA ALA A 480 -10.61 30.50 49.61
C ALA A 480 -9.61 31.67 49.61
N HIS A 481 -8.92 31.92 48.50
CA HIS A 481 -8.00 33.05 48.31
C HIS A 481 -8.74 34.37 48.25
N ASP A 482 -9.84 34.48 47.51
CA ASP A 482 -10.70 35.66 47.41
C ASP A 482 -11.41 35.92 48.74
N THR A 483 -11.80 34.86 49.47
CA THR A 483 -12.34 34.98 50.85
C THR A 483 -11.25 35.42 51.83
N LEU A 484 -10.01 34.94 51.64
CA LEU A 484 -8.85 35.39 52.42
C LEU A 484 -8.43 36.81 52.04
N GLU A 485 -8.51 37.20 50.78
CA GLU A 485 -8.25 38.55 50.30
C GLU A 485 -9.34 39.49 50.79
N GLN A 486 -10.61 39.14 50.74
CA GLN A 486 -11.68 39.90 51.41
C GLN A 486 -11.42 40.03 52.91
N LYS A 487 -10.99 38.95 53.58
CA LYS A 487 -10.62 39.01 55.01
C LYS A 487 -9.35 39.84 55.23
N VAL A 488 -8.36 39.80 54.35
CA VAL A 488 -7.09 40.53 54.44
C VAL A 488 -7.27 41.98 54.02
N GLU A 489 -8.24 42.30 53.16
CA GLU A 489 -8.63 43.64 52.72
C GLU A 489 -9.57 44.28 53.75
N GLU A 490 -10.42 43.50 54.40
CA GLU A 490 -11.15 43.90 55.61
C GLU A 490 -10.19 44.12 56.78
N ARG A 491 -9.20 43.24 56.98
CA ARG A 491 -8.15 43.41 58.01
C ARG A 491 -7.13 44.48 57.65
N SER A 492 -6.85 44.70 56.37
CA SER A 492 -5.99 45.79 55.88
C SER A 492 -6.73 47.10 55.91
N ARG A 493 -8.05 47.15 55.69
CA ARG A 493 -8.88 48.33 56.01
C ARG A 493 -8.89 48.60 57.50
N GLN A 494 -9.05 47.59 58.35
CA GLN A 494 -8.96 47.75 59.81
C GLN A 494 -7.58 48.26 60.24
N LEU A 495 -6.50 47.66 59.74
CA LEU A 495 -5.12 48.07 60.05
C LEU A 495 -4.70 49.36 59.37
N GLN A 496 -5.20 49.70 58.18
CA GLN A 496 -4.98 51.00 57.54
C GLN A 496 -5.77 52.09 58.25
N VAL A 497 -6.99 51.83 58.74
CA VAL A 497 -7.71 52.75 59.64
C VAL A 497 -6.92 52.93 60.94
N GLU A 498 -6.35 51.88 61.53
CA GLU A 498 -5.57 51.98 62.77
C GLU A 498 -4.18 52.62 62.57
N MET A 499 -3.49 52.34 61.45
CA MET A 499 -2.18 52.89 61.10
C MET A 499 -2.24 54.31 60.53
N THR A 500 -3.26 54.63 59.72
CA THR A 500 -3.52 56.03 59.35
C THR A 500 -4.06 56.79 60.56
N ALA A 501 -4.89 56.23 61.42
CA ALA A 501 -5.22 56.87 62.70
C ALA A 501 -3.97 57.13 63.55
N ARG A 502 -2.99 56.23 63.64
CA ARG A 502 -1.76 56.44 64.45
C ARG A 502 -0.73 57.37 63.79
N LYS A 503 -0.61 57.37 62.46
CA LYS A 503 0.35 58.21 61.70
C LYS A 503 -0.20 59.62 61.47
N THR A 504 -1.51 59.73 61.22
CA THR A 504 -2.26 60.99 61.16
C THR A 504 -2.46 61.55 62.56
N ALA A 505 -2.66 60.76 63.63
CA ALA A 505 -2.61 61.25 65.01
C ALA A 505 -1.23 61.76 65.41
N LYS A 506 -0.10 61.24 64.90
CA LYS A 506 1.24 61.76 65.27
C LYS A 506 1.59 63.07 64.55
N VAL A 507 1.05 63.28 63.34
CA VAL A 507 1.20 64.53 62.56
C VAL A 507 0.15 65.57 62.98
N GLN A 508 -1.10 65.17 63.20
CA GLN A 508 -2.15 66.02 63.76
C GLN A 508 -1.94 66.31 65.25
N PHE A 509 -1.36 65.44 66.08
CA PHE A 509 -1.02 65.80 67.47
C PHE A 509 0.12 66.82 67.53
N LYS A 510 1.09 66.79 66.62
CA LYS A 510 2.12 67.83 66.50
C LYS A 510 1.58 69.14 65.93
N ALA A 511 0.67 69.09 64.94
CA ALA A 511 0.03 70.27 64.36
C ALA A 511 -1.06 70.88 65.29
N VAL A 512 -1.82 70.05 66.01
CA VAL A 512 -2.80 70.44 67.03
C VAL A 512 -2.08 70.94 68.29
N LEU A 513 -0.95 70.37 68.73
CA LEU A 513 -0.16 71.01 69.79
C LEU A 513 0.41 72.35 69.30
N ALA A 514 0.94 72.46 68.08
CA ALA A 514 1.45 73.73 67.57
C ALA A 514 0.35 74.81 67.45
N GLU A 515 -0.83 74.44 66.96
CA GLU A 515 -1.98 75.35 66.81
C GLU A 515 -2.68 75.66 68.14
N ARG A 516 -2.80 74.69 69.04
CA ARG A 516 -3.34 74.91 70.40
C ARG A 516 -2.37 75.68 71.28
N THR A 517 -1.06 75.56 71.06
CA THR A 517 -0.03 76.40 71.72
C THR A 517 0.04 77.79 71.10
N ARG A 518 -0.24 77.95 69.80
CA ARG A 518 -0.39 79.27 69.14
C ARG A 518 -1.65 79.99 69.60
N LEU A 519 -2.82 79.32 69.58
CA LEU A 519 -4.09 79.85 70.09
C LEU A 519 -4.07 80.09 71.59
N ALA A 520 -3.44 79.23 72.39
CA ALA A 520 -3.27 79.48 73.82
C ALA A 520 -2.34 80.67 74.07
N ARG A 521 -1.32 80.88 73.23
CA ARG A 521 -0.40 82.03 73.35
C ARG A 521 -1.07 83.33 72.90
N ASP A 522 -1.82 83.33 71.79
CA ASP A 522 -2.58 84.51 71.34
C ASP A 522 -3.72 84.86 72.32
N LEU A 523 -4.42 83.86 72.89
CA LEU A 523 -5.40 84.10 73.97
C LEU A 523 -4.73 84.52 75.28
N HIS A 524 -3.61 83.93 75.67
CA HIS A 524 -2.89 84.27 76.89
C HIS A 524 -2.27 85.67 76.81
N ASP A 525 -1.67 86.06 75.68
CA ASP A 525 -1.06 87.38 75.49
C ASP A 525 -2.13 88.48 75.50
N THR A 526 -3.29 88.22 74.89
CA THR A 526 -4.42 89.16 74.89
C THR A 526 -5.08 89.24 76.28
N LEU A 527 -5.19 88.11 77.01
CA LEU A 527 -5.72 88.08 78.39
C LEU A 527 -4.74 88.65 79.42
N GLU A 528 -3.43 88.39 79.31
CA GLU A 528 -2.40 88.94 80.19
C GLU A 528 -2.33 90.46 80.03
N GLN A 529 -2.30 90.99 78.81
CA GLN A 529 -2.31 92.44 78.60
C GLN A 529 -3.54 93.12 79.22
N MET A 530 -4.72 92.50 79.08
CA MET A 530 -5.95 93.04 79.66
C MET A 530 -5.96 92.93 81.19
N LEU A 531 -5.56 91.78 81.76
CA LEU A 531 -5.55 91.56 83.21
C LEU A 531 -4.45 92.36 83.91
N THR A 532 -3.26 92.53 83.30
CA THR A 532 -2.20 93.40 83.80
C THR A 532 -2.63 94.86 83.78
N GLY A 533 -3.29 95.32 82.71
CA GLY A 533 -3.86 96.67 82.67
C GLY A 533 -4.88 96.91 83.78
N ILE A 534 -5.79 95.95 84.01
CA ILE A 534 -6.76 95.98 85.12
C ILE A 534 -6.05 96.02 86.48
N ALA A 535 -5.07 95.15 86.71
CA ALA A 535 -4.30 95.11 87.97
C ALA A 535 -3.54 96.41 88.23
N LEU A 536 -2.91 97.01 87.22
CA LEU A 536 -2.19 98.28 87.35
C LEU A 536 -3.13 99.42 87.73
N HIS A 537 -4.32 99.46 87.13
CA HIS A 537 -5.36 100.43 87.48
C HIS A 537 -5.92 100.20 88.90
N LEU A 538 -6.08 98.94 89.34
CA LEU A 538 -6.48 98.62 90.71
C LEU A 538 -5.39 98.99 91.74
N ASP A 539 -4.12 98.72 91.46
CA ASP A 539 -2.99 99.10 92.33
C ASP A 539 -2.82 100.62 92.42
N ALA A 540 -2.97 101.33 91.29
CA ALA A 540 -2.99 102.79 91.27
C ALA A 540 -4.16 103.33 92.09
N SER A 541 -5.35 102.73 91.97
CA SER A 541 -6.52 103.07 92.78
C SER A 541 -6.26 102.86 94.28
N ALA A 542 -5.67 101.73 94.67
CA ALA A 542 -5.34 101.41 96.06
C ALA A 542 -4.27 102.34 96.66
N LYS A 543 -3.20 102.66 95.91
CA LYS A 543 -2.16 103.61 96.36
C LYS A 543 -2.66 105.05 96.50
N LEU A 544 -3.60 105.46 95.65
CA LEU A 544 -4.17 106.82 95.66
C LEU A 544 -5.36 106.96 96.61
N ALA A 545 -5.93 105.85 97.11
CA ALA A 545 -7.14 105.84 97.94
C ALA A 545 -7.07 106.75 99.18
N GLY A 546 -5.88 106.94 99.77
CA GLY A 546 -5.67 107.82 100.93
C GLY A 546 -5.14 109.22 100.61
N ARG A 547 -4.71 109.49 99.36
CA ARG A 547 -4.07 110.77 98.96
C ARG A 547 -4.92 111.60 98.01
N ASP A 548 -5.59 110.97 97.05
CA ASP A 548 -6.42 111.64 96.04
C ASP A 548 -7.63 110.75 95.63
N PRO A 549 -8.76 110.88 96.34
CA PRO A 549 -9.92 110.02 96.14
C PRO A 549 -10.56 110.12 94.74
N ALA A 550 -10.49 111.29 94.10
CA ALA A 550 -11.11 111.52 92.79
C ALA A 550 -10.37 110.77 91.68
N VAL A 551 -9.02 110.81 91.71
CA VAL A 551 -8.19 110.07 90.76
C VAL A 551 -8.26 108.57 91.03
N SER A 552 -8.28 108.15 92.31
CA SER A 552 -8.48 106.74 92.69
C SER A 552 -9.77 106.15 92.10
N GLY A 553 -10.88 106.89 92.16
CA GLY A 553 -12.17 106.48 91.57
C GLY A 553 -12.13 106.35 90.04
N GLN A 554 -11.39 107.23 89.33
CA GLN A 554 -11.22 107.12 87.88
C GLN A 554 -10.44 105.86 87.47
N HIS A 555 -9.39 105.52 88.22
CA HIS A 555 -8.63 104.29 87.97
C HIS A 555 -9.49 103.03 88.20
N LEU A 556 -10.35 103.03 89.23
CA LEU A 556 -11.29 101.93 89.49
C LEU A 556 -12.32 101.77 88.36
N GLN A 557 -12.85 102.88 87.82
CA GLN A 557 -13.81 102.82 86.71
C GLN A 557 -13.17 102.37 85.40
N LYS A 558 -11.92 102.77 85.12
CA LYS A 558 -11.15 102.28 83.96
C LYS A 558 -10.94 100.76 84.04
N ALA A 559 -10.60 100.24 85.22
CA ALA A 559 -10.47 98.80 85.46
C ALA A 559 -11.79 98.04 85.20
N ARG A 560 -12.94 98.59 85.64
CA ARG A 560 -14.27 97.99 85.36
C ARG A 560 -14.62 97.95 83.87
N ASN A 561 -14.32 99.02 83.13
CA ASN A 561 -14.63 99.08 81.70
C ASN A 561 -13.80 98.07 80.89
N TRP A 562 -12.50 97.94 81.21
CA TRP A 562 -11.62 96.96 80.56
C TRP A 562 -12.06 95.51 80.82
N LEU A 563 -12.53 95.22 82.04
CA LEU A 563 -13.11 93.92 82.37
C LEU A 563 -14.32 93.60 81.49
N HIS A 564 -15.21 94.57 81.28
CA HIS A 564 -16.42 94.34 80.48
C HIS A 564 -16.10 94.13 78.98
N GLN A 565 -15.11 94.85 78.45
CA GLN A 565 -14.64 94.68 77.08
C GLN A 565 -14.03 93.29 76.85
N SER A 566 -13.21 92.80 77.79
CA SER A 566 -12.58 91.47 77.70
C SER A 566 -13.60 90.31 77.61
N GLN A 567 -14.79 90.46 78.21
CA GLN A 567 -15.83 89.44 78.16
C GLN A 567 -16.50 89.36 76.78
N VAL A 568 -16.61 90.48 76.07
CA VAL A 568 -17.23 90.54 74.74
C VAL A 568 -16.30 89.95 73.68
N ASP A 569 -15.01 90.27 73.73
CA ASP A 569 -14.01 89.79 72.76
C ASP A 569 -13.78 88.27 72.86
N LEU A 570 -13.84 87.72 74.09
CA LEU A 570 -13.78 86.27 74.32
C LEU A 570 -14.99 85.53 73.74
N ARG A 571 -16.18 86.12 73.82
CA ARG A 571 -17.44 85.50 73.36
C ARG A 571 -17.53 85.45 71.84
N ARG A 572 -17.02 86.47 71.16
CA ARG A 572 -17.00 86.58 69.69
C ARG A 572 -16.04 85.58 69.05
N SER A 573 -14.88 85.35 69.67
CA SER A 573 -13.87 84.37 69.22
C SER A 573 -14.33 82.90 69.24
N ILE A 574 -15.39 82.60 70.00
CA ILE A 574 -15.96 81.24 70.11
C ILE A 574 -17.04 80.97 69.03
N TRP A 575 -17.60 82.01 68.41
CA TRP A 575 -18.78 81.90 67.53
C TRP A 575 -18.46 81.67 66.05
N ASP A 576 -17.28 82.08 65.55
CA ASP A 576 -16.84 81.95 64.14
C ASP A 576 -16.57 80.49 63.67
N LEU A 577 -16.84 79.48 64.50
CA LEU A 577 -16.41 78.08 64.28
C LEU A 577 -17.54 77.10 63.89
N ARG A 578 -18.72 77.56 63.44
CA ARG A 578 -19.80 76.65 62.99
C ARG A 578 -20.60 77.21 61.81
N SER A 579 -20.80 76.40 60.77
CA SER A 579 -21.83 76.57 59.73
C SER A 579 -22.57 75.23 59.60
N ARG A 580 -23.87 75.22 59.91
CA ARG A 580 -24.77 74.03 59.91
C ARG A 580 -26.00 74.23 59.01
N GLU A 581 -26.00 75.24 58.13
CA GLU A 581 -27.23 75.69 57.46
C GLU A 581 -27.67 74.85 56.24
N LEU A 582 -26.78 74.15 55.53
CA LEU A 582 -27.15 73.33 54.35
C LEU A 582 -27.78 71.98 54.69
N GLU A 583 -27.83 71.58 55.96
CA GLU A 583 -28.54 70.37 56.40
C GLU A 583 -30.07 70.58 56.54
N GLN A 584 -30.55 71.83 56.54
CA GLN A 584 -31.95 72.17 56.88
C GLN A 584 -32.72 72.95 55.80
N PHE A 585 -32.04 73.62 54.86
CA PHE A 585 -32.68 74.48 53.87
C PHE A 585 -32.11 74.23 52.47
N ASP A 586 -32.94 74.41 51.43
CA ASP A 586 -32.43 74.51 50.05
C ASP A 586 -31.64 75.82 49.85
N LEU A 587 -30.81 75.89 48.81
CA LEU A 587 -29.88 77.02 48.58
C LEU A 587 -30.58 78.39 48.55
N ALA A 588 -31.75 78.47 47.92
CA ALA A 588 -32.54 79.70 47.84
C ALA A 588 -33.04 80.13 49.23
N SER A 589 -33.53 79.18 50.02
CA SER A 589 -34.02 79.41 51.39
C SER A 589 -32.87 79.75 52.34
N ALA A 590 -31.70 79.12 52.20
CA ALA A 590 -30.52 79.41 53.01
C ALA A 590 -29.98 80.83 52.76
N LEU A 591 -29.95 81.28 51.50
CA LEU A 591 -29.57 82.65 51.13
C LEU A 591 -30.58 83.69 51.64
N ARG A 592 -31.89 83.40 51.49
CA ARG A 592 -32.95 84.24 52.04
C ARG A 592 -32.83 84.35 53.57
N HIS A 593 -32.69 83.22 54.26
CA HIS A 593 -32.58 83.18 55.72
C HIS A 593 -31.37 83.97 56.23
N THR A 594 -30.21 83.80 55.57
CA THR A 594 -29.00 84.57 55.88
C THR A 594 -29.24 86.08 55.69
N ALA A 595 -29.87 86.47 54.59
CA ALA A 595 -30.16 87.88 54.30
C ALA A 595 -31.13 88.48 55.33
N GLU A 596 -32.19 87.75 55.70
CA GLU A 596 -33.16 88.17 56.72
C GLU A 596 -32.49 88.38 58.08
N GLN A 597 -31.57 87.48 58.49
CA GLN A 597 -30.82 87.61 59.74
C GLN A 597 -29.87 88.82 59.74
N LEU A 598 -29.27 89.19 58.60
CA LEU A 598 -28.37 90.34 58.54
C LEU A 598 -29.11 91.68 58.38
N VAL A 599 -30.32 91.65 57.82
CA VAL A 599 -31.13 92.86 57.58
C VAL A 599 -31.98 93.23 58.80
N SER A 600 -32.28 92.28 59.70
CA SER A 600 -33.07 92.55 60.92
C SER A 600 -32.53 93.69 61.78
N ASP A 601 -31.20 93.86 61.78
CA ASP A 601 -30.51 94.83 62.64
C ASP A 601 -30.17 96.14 61.92
N SER A 602 -30.22 96.18 60.58
CA SER A 602 -29.79 97.32 59.76
C SER A 602 -30.92 98.17 59.17
N GLY A 603 -32.16 97.66 59.17
CA GLY A 603 -33.35 98.41 58.71
C GLY A 603 -33.42 98.64 57.19
N ALA A 604 -32.55 98.00 56.41
CA ALA A 604 -32.55 98.07 54.95
C ALA A 604 -33.74 97.29 54.35
N GLU A 605 -34.29 97.78 53.23
CA GLU A 605 -35.35 97.07 52.49
C GLU A 605 -34.71 95.96 51.63
N MET A 606 -35.20 94.71 51.77
CA MET A 606 -34.66 93.55 51.06
C MET A 606 -35.67 92.97 50.07
N GLU A 607 -35.24 92.83 48.82
CA GLU A 607 -35.99 92.18 47.76
C GLU A 607 -35.28 90.89 47.32
N PHE A 608 -35.96 89.74 47.46
CA PHE A 608 -35.46 88.45 47.00
C PHE A 608 -36.33 87.89 45.88
N HIS A 609 -35.72 87.72 44.71
CA HIS A 609 -36.38 87.25 43.49
C HIS A 609 -35.72 85.96 42.98
N PRO A 610 -36.29 84.78 43.28
CA PRO A 610 -35.92 83.57 42.57
C PRO A 610 -36.53 83.60 41.16
N ALA A 611 -35.75 83.30 40.13
CA ALA A 611 -36.18 83.24 38.74
C ALA A 611 -35.79 81.88 38.11
N GLY A 612 -36.58 81.41 37.14
CA GLY A 612 -36.43 80.07 36.56
C GLY A 612 -36.98 78.96 37.47
N GLU A 613 -36.98 77.71 36.98
CA GLU A 613 -37.38 76.56 37.79
C GLU A 613 -36.19 76.06 38.64
N PRO A 614 -36.33 75.96 39.98
CA PRO A 614 -35.29 75.44 40.85
C PRO A 614 -34.87 74.03 40.45
N ARG A 615 -33.56 73.79 40.44
CA ARG A 615 -32.96 72.49 40.09
C ARG A 615 -31.84 72.15 41.06
N SER A 616 -31.68 70.86 41.36
CA SER A 616 -30.61 70.38 42.23
C SER A 616 -29.25 70.62 41.60
N LEU A 617 -28.34 71.23 42.36
CA LEU A 617 -26.95 71.44 41.98
C LEU A 617 -26.05 70.47 42.78
N PRO A 618 -24.83 70.19 42.33
CA PRO A 618 -23.88 69.44 43.16
C PRO A 618 -23.66 70.13 44.51
N GLU A 619 -23.61 69.38 45.61
CA GLU A 619 -23.48 69.90 46.99
C GLU A 619 -22.30 70.87 47.14
N VAL A 620 -21.17 70.57 46.48
CA VAL A 620 -19.99 71.44 46.45
C VAL A 620 -20.29 72.79 45.79
N VAL A 621 -21.17 72.83 44.79
CA VAL A 621 -21.60 74.07 44.13
C VAL A 621 -22.55 74.84 45.03
N GLU A 622 -23.52 74.18 45.68
CA GLU A 622 -24.44 74.82 46.62
C GLU A 622 -23.71 75.43 47.83
N GLU A 623 -22.74 74.71 48.41
CA GLU A 623 -21.96 75.22 49.55
C GLU A 623 -21.13 76.44 49.16
N ASN A 624 -20.50 76.42 47.99
CA ASN A 624 -19.68 77.54 47.56
C ASN A 624 -20.52 78.74 47.11
N ILE A 625 -21.69 78.55 46.50
CA ILE A 625 -22.64 79.65 46.22
C ILE A 625 -23.15 80.26 47.54
N LEU A 626 -23.52 79.43 48.53
CA LEU A 626 -24.00 79.92 49.83
C LEU A 626 -22.93 80.72 50.56
N ARG A 627 -21.69 80.22 50.63
CA ARG A 627 -20.58 80.95 51.28
C ARG A 627 -20.23 82.25 50.58
N ILE A 628 -20.27 82.29 49.23
CA ILE A 628 -20.08 83.53 48.48
C ILE A 628 -21.21 84.52 48.80
N GLY A 629 -22.45 84.05 48.87
CA GLY A 629 -23.60 84.87 49.26
C GLY A 629 -23.50 85.39 50.69
N GLN A 630 -23.14 84.55 51.66
CA GLN A 630 -22.96 84.92 53.08
C GLN A 630 -21.90 86.01 53.26
N GLU A 631 -20.75 85.85 52.62
CA GLU A 631 -19.68 86.85 52.68
C GLU A 631 -20.10 88.15 51.98
N ALA A 632 -20.84 88.09 50.88
CA ALA A 632 -21.34 89.28 50.18
C ALA A 632 -22.35 90.05 51.05
N LEU A 633 -23.30 89.34 51.67
CA LEU A 633 -24.27 89.92 52.60
C LEU A 633 -23.59 90.51 53.84
N THR A 634 -22.56 89.85 54.36
CA THR A 634 -21.75 90.35 55.48
C THR A 634 -21.02 91.63 55.12
N ASN A 635 -20.44 91.70 53.91
CA ASN A 635 -19.78 92.90 53.42
C ASN A 635 -20.76 94.06 53.26
N ILE A 636 -21.98 93.79 52.80
CA ILE A 636 -23.04 94.81 52.70
C ILE A 636 -23.42 95.34 54.08
N ALA A 637 -23.68 94.45 55.05
CA ALA A 637 -24.05 94.84 56.41
C ALA A 637 -22.93 95.60 57.14
N LYS A 638 -21.67 95.24 56.92
CA LYS A 638 -20.52 95.88 57.60
C LYS A 638 -20.03 97.16 56.93
N HIS A 639 -20.15 97.28 55.61
CA HIS A 639 -19.41 98.31 54.85
C HIS A 639 -20.27 99.15 53.91
N ALA A 640 -21.43 98.68 53.44
CA ALA A 640 -22.15 99.39 52.39
C ALA A 640 -22.99 100.57 52.88
N HIS A 641 -23.46 100.57 54.13
CA HIS A 641 -24.50 101.51 54.60
C HIS A 641 -25.71 101.60 53.65
N ALA A 642 -26.03 100.48 52.99
CA ALA A 642 -27.09 100.41 52.02
C ALA A 642 -28.47 100.50 52.69
N THR A 643 -29.40 101.18 52.04
CA THR A 643 -30.81 101.24 52.46
C THR A 643 -31.68 100.25 51.69
N LYS A 644 -31.19 99.73 50.55
CA LYS A 644 -31.86 98.73 49.72
C LYS A 644 -30.89 97.64 49.29
N LEU A 645 -31.35 96.40 49.36
CA LEU A 645 -30.64 95.18 48.98
C LEU A 645 -31.52 94.35 48.03
N GLY A 646 -30.97 93.97 46.88
CA GLY A 646 -31.59 93.05 45.93
C GLY A 646 -30.80 91.76 45.82
N ILE A 647 -31.48 90.63 45.87
CA ILE A 647 -30.90 89.30 45.65
C ILE A 647 -31.71 88.61 44.57
N THR A 648 -31.03 88.14 43.53
CA THR A 648 -31.62 87.35 42.45
C THR A 648 -30.85 86.06 42.31
N LEU A 649 -31.57 84.94 42.36
CA LEU A 649 -31.03 83.62 42.03
C LEU A 649 -31.82 83.09 40.83
N ASP A 650 -31.17 83.06 39.67
CA ASP A 650 -31.78 82.71 38.39
C ASP A 650 -31.25 81.37 37.87
N PHE A 651 -32.15 80.42 37.69
CA PHE A 651 -31.87 79.09 37.14
C PHE A 651 -32.15 79.08 35.63
N GLN A 652 -31.12 79.34 34.83
CA GLN A 652 -31.21 79.31 33.37
C GLN A 652 -30.87 77.91 32.83
N PRO A 653 -31.24 77.58 31.57
CA PRO A 653 -31.01 76.24 31.01
C PRO A 653 -29.53 75.81 31.00
N GLN A 654 -28.60 76.76 30.82
CA GLN A 654 -27.16 76.49 30.67
C GLN A 654 -26.28 77.13 31.76
N GLU A 655 -26.83 77.90 32.70
CA GLU A 655 -26.07 78.48 33.81
C GLU A 655 -26.98 78.86 35.00
N VAL A 656 -26.40 78.89 36.21
CA VAL A 656 -27.06 79.47 37.39
C VAL A 656 -26.39 80.79 37.70
N VAL A 657 -27.20 81.82 37.88
CA VAL A 657 -26.73 83.19 38.12
C VAL A 657 -27.18 83.66 39.49
N LEU A 658 -26.22 83.86 40.40
CA LEU A 658 -26.46 84.59 41.65
C LEU A 658 -26.07 86.05 41.47
N ARG A 659 -27.02 86.96 41.69
CA ARG A 659 -26.79 88.40 41.67
C ARG A 659 -27.20 89.02 43.01
N ILE A 660 -26.30 89.81 43.60
CA ILE A 660 -26.55 90.57 44.82
C ILE A 660 -26.21 92.04 44.53
N THR A 661 -27.15 92.94 44.81
CA THR A 661 -27.03 94.37 44.53
C THR A 661 -27.40 95.20 45.75
N ASP A 662 -26.61 96.22 46.07
CA ASP A 662 -26.91 97.21 47.10
C ASP A 662 -26.79 98.64 46.56
N ASN A 663 -27.46 99.60 47.21
CA ASN A 663 -27.39 101.03 46.88
C ASN A 663 -26.45 101.82 47.83
N GLY A 664 -25.48 101.13 48.44
CA GLY A 664 -24.60 101.69 49.43
C GLY A 664 -23.49 102.59 48.89
N VAL A 665 -22.47 102.82 49.71
CA VAL A 665 -21.36 103.74 49.40
C VAL A 665 -20.44 103.26 48.28
N GLY A 666 -20.53 102.01 47.84
CA GLY A 666 -19.68 101.44 46.78
C GLY A 666 -18.17 101.53 47.06
N PHE A 667 -17.34 100.99 46.15
CA PHE A 667 -15.89 101.05 46.23
C PHE A 667 -15.26 100.94 44.84
N ASP A 668 -13.97 101.24 44.70
CA ASP A 668 -13.22 101.00 43.46
C ASP A 668 -12.62 99.57 43.48
N PRO A 669 -13.08 98.63 42.62
CA PRO A 669 -12.58 97.27 42.61
C PRO A 669 -11.10 97.15 42.23
N ALA A 670 -10.56 98.07 41.44
CA ALA A 670 -9.17 98.03 40.98
C ALA A 670 -8.18 98.46 42.08
N ALA A 671 -8.60 99.34 42.99
CA ALA A 671 -7.79 99.81 44.12
C ALA A 671 -7.59 98.74 45.22
N LEU A 672 -8.44 97.69 45.26
CA LEU A 672 -8.48 96.69 46.33
C LEU A 672 -7.84 95.33 45.96
N LEU A 673 -7.22 95.23 44.77
CA LEU A 673 -6.55 94.02 44.28
C LEU A 673 -5.05 93.96 44.59
N HIS A 674 -4.52 94.86 45.43
CA HIS A 674 -3.13 94.84 45.90
C HIS A 674 -2.93 93.91 47.12
N PRO A 675 -1.84 93.11 47.20
CA PRO A 675 -1.68 92.05 48.20
C PRO A 675 -1.48 92.49 49.65
N GLU A 676 -1.28 93.78 49.94
CA GLU A 676 -0.96 94.27 51.29
C GLU A 676 -2.12 94.97 52.02
N THR A 677 -3.29 95.07 51.39
CA THR A 677 -4.52 95.59 52.00
C THR A 677 -5.45 94.41 52.29
N GLY A 678 -5.51 93.99 53.56
CA GLY A 678 -6.13 92.74 54.05
C GLY A 678 -7.64 92.56 53.82
N HIS A 679 -8.07 92.47 52.56
CA HIS A 679 -9.45 92.21 52.14
C HIS A 679 -9.64 90.75 51.73
N TYR A 680 -9.45 89.84 52.70
CA TYR A 680 -9.50 88.39 52.49
C TYR A 680 -10.87 87.88 52.01
N GLY A 681 -11.96 88.62 52.26
CA GLY A 681 -13.32 88.27 51.85
C GLY A 681 -13.49 88.18 50.33
N LEU A 682 -13.04 89.20 49.59
CA LEU A 682 -13.17 89.24 48.12
C LEU A 682 -12.25 88.22 47.43
N ILE A 683 -11.05 87.99 47.98
CA ILE A 683 -10.11 86.95 47.51
C ILE A 683 -10.73 85.57 47.72
N GLY A 684 -11.30 85.32 48.90
CA GLY A 684 -12.01 84.08 49.22
C GLY A 684 -13.20 83.81 48.29
N MET A 685 -13.99 84.84 47.95
CA MET A 685 -15.07 84.70 46.97
C MET A 685 -14.53 84.35 45.57
N SER A 686 -13.47 85.02 45.12
CA SER A 686 -12.86 84.79 43.80
C SER A 686 -12.28 83.38 43.66
N GLU A 687 -11.60 82.88 44.70
CA GLU A 687 -11.08 81.51 44.73
C GLU A 687 -12.19 80.47 44.69
N ARG A 688 -13.29 80.70 45.42
CA ARG A 688 -14.45 79.79 45.43
C ARG A 688 -15.16 79.77 44.08
N ALA A 689 -15.31 80.93 43.42
CA ALA A 689 -15.84 80.99 42.06
C ALA A 689 -14.95 80.20 41.07
N LYS A 690 -13.62 80.36 41.14
CA LYS A 690 -12.67 79.59 40.31
C LYS A 690 -12.79 78.08 40.51
N ARG A 691 -12.99 77.61 41.76
CA ARG A 691 -13.15 76.17 42.07
C ARG A 691 -14.38 75.55 41.42
N MET A 692 -15.40 76.34 41.13
CA MET A 692 -16.62 75.92 40.45
C MET A 692 -16.60 76.22 38.93
N ASN A 693 -15.42 76.52 38.35
CA ASN A 693 -15.30 77.05 36.99
C ASN A 693 -16.28 78.20 36.69
N SER A 694 -16.58 79.00 37.71
CA SER A 694 -17.58 80.06 37.67
C SER A 694 -16.92 81.42 37.49
N LYS A 695 -17.62 82.34 36.84
CA LYS A 695 -17.16 83.71 36.62
C LYS A 695 -17.81 84.64 37.65
N LEU A 696 -17.00 85.19 38.56
CA LEU A 696 -17.40 86.24 39.49
C LEU A 696 -17.11 87.61 38.86
N ILE A 697 -18.12 88.47 38.82
CA ILE A 697 -18.07 89.85 38.34
C ILE A 697 -18.51 90.75 39.49
N ILE A 698 -17.70 91.75 39.81
CA ILE A 698 -18.01 92.75 40.83
C ILE A 698 -17.97 94.11 40.15
N ASP A 699 -19.13 94.72 40.00
CA ASP A 699 -19.30 96.07 39.49
C ASP A 699 -19.61 97.00 40.67
N SER A 700 -18.66 97.86 41.02
CA SER A 700 -18.82 98.84 42.10
C SER A 700 -18.20 100.16 41.69
N GLN A 701 -18.80 101.28 42.11
CA GLN A 701 -18.22 102.61 42.02
C GLN A 701 -18.51 103.36 43.31
N PRO A 702 -17.55 104.14 43.84
CA PRO A 702 -17.78 104.98 45.01
C PRO A 702 -19.01 105.89 44.80
N GLY A 703 -19.95 105.83 45.74
CA GLY A 703 -21.23 106.54 45.77
C GLY A 703 -22.37 105.90 44.98
N GLN A 704 -22.18 104.79 44.27
CA GLN A 704 -23.20 104.20 43.39
C GLN A 704 -23.65 102.78 43.78
N GLY A 705 -23.20 102.26 44.93
CA GLY A 705 -23.49 100.91 45.39
C GLY A 705 -22.61 99.83 44.75
N THR A 706 -22.90 98.57 45.09
CA THR A 706 -22.17 97.41 44.56
C THR A 706 -23.12 96.39 43.95
N ARG A 707 -22.69 95.79 42.84
CA ARG A 707 -23.33 94.64 42.19
C ARG A 707 -22.34 93.50 42.07
N LEU A 708 -22.66 92.39 42.71
CA LEU A 708 -21.93 91.13 42.60
C LEU A 708 -22.74 90.16 41.76
N THR A 709 -22.13 89.58 40.73
CA THR A 709 -22.76 88.56 39.88
C THR A 709 -21.84 87.35 39.74
N VAL A 710 -22.34 86.16 40.03
CA VAL A 710 -21.65 84.88 39.81
C VAL A 710 -22.38 84.10 38.74
N HIS A 711 -21.68 83.80 37.65
CA HIS A 711 -22.15 82.91 36.58
C HIS A 711 -21.55 81.53 36.78
N VAL A 712 -22.41 80.55 37.05
CA VAL A 712 -22.04 79.14 37.26
C VAL A 712 -22.47 78.35 36.02
N PRO A 713 -21.55 78.00 35.10
CA PRO A 713 -21.89 77.30 33.88
C PRO A 713 -22.34 75.86 34.18
N LEU A 714 -23.44 75.47 33.55
CA LEU A 714 -24.01 74.14 33.64
C LEU A 714 -23.72 73.44 32.31
N GLY A 715 -22.53 72.88 32.19
CA GLY A 715 -22.05 72.31 30.93
C GLY A 715 -23.03 71.31 30.29
N HIS A 716 -23.53 71.63 29.09
CA HIS A 716 -24.10 70.65 28.16
C HIS A 716 -22.96 69.74 27.68
N ALA A 717 -22.96 68.45 28.02
CA ALA A 717 -21.93 67.56 27.48
C ALA A 717 -22.24 67.24 26.01
N ALA A 718 -21.67 67.98 25.05
CA ALA A 718 -21.17 67.51 23.73
C ALA A 718 -21.13 68.63 22.66
N LEU A 719 -20.07 68.68 21.86
CA LEU A 719 -20.06 69.22 20.48
C LEU A 719 -18.94 68.50 19.66
N PRO A 720 -19.04 68.41 18.31
CA PRO A 720 -19.46 67.19 17.59
C PRO A 720 -18.37 66.45 16.76
N LEU A 721 -18.74 65.27 16.26
CA LEU A 721 -18.03 64.41 15.29
C LEU A 721 -17.58 65.14 14.01
N VAL A 722 -16.40 64.76 13.47
CA VAL A 722 -15.99 65.03 12.08
C VAL A 722 -15.65 63.71 11.40
N GLU A 723 -16.34 63.45 10.28
CA GLU A 723 -16.21 62.28 9.42
C GLU A 723 -15.03 62.36 8.42
N THR A 724 -14.36 61.21 8.28
CA THR A 724 -13.76 60.59 7.08
C THR A 724 -12.61 61.25 6.30
N LYS A 725 -11.52 60.48 6.11
CA LYS A 725 -11.04 60.06 4.78
C LYS A 725 -10.01 58.92 4.86
N THR A 726 -10.29 57.83 4.15
CA THR A 726 -9.28 56.89 3.60
C THR A 726 -9.22 57.13 2.09
N PRO A 727 -8.05 57.07 1.41
CA PRO A 727 -7.94 57.47 0.01
C PRO A 727 -8.44 56.39 -0.97
N ALA A 728 -8.91 56.82 -2.14
CA ALA A 728 -9.33 56.00 -3.28
C ALA A 728 -8.11 55.62 -4.17
N PRO A 729 -8.20 54.63 -5.09
CA PRO A 729 -9.00 54.81 -6.31
C PRO A 729 -9.77 53.56 -6.82
N LEU A 730 -10.69 53.84 -7.76
CA LEU A 730 -11.27 53.01 -8.84
C LEU A 730 -10.50 51.70 -9.09
N THR A 731 -11.09 50.51 -9.19
CA THR A 731 -12.23 50.05 -10.01
C THR A 731 -12.71 48.71 -9.46
#